data_AF-B7K9E0-F1
#
_entry.id   AF-B7K9E0-F1
#
_cell.length_a   1.000
_cell.length_b   1.000
_cell.length_c   1.000
_cell.angle_alpha   90.00
_cell.angle_beta   90.00
_cell.angle_gamma   90.00
#
_symmetry.space_group_name_H-M   'P 1'
#
loop_
_entity.id
_entity.type
_entity.pdbx_description
1 polymer ?
#
loop_
_entity_poly.entity_id
_entity_poly.type
_entity_poly.pdbx_seq_one_letter_code
_entity_poly.pdbx_strand_id
1 'polypeptide(L)'
;MRWYQRAFLFCLLMIMSLIGFVLSHLIRTEPSVAIQDLLAAAPTQKIGSYDYFGTQLNPAQAVKLVRERELNPGDSTSFQRLGMVRITPQLIKQGENIFFDRKIGDTFGFQGIFGFGQGLSLFAPEINQAILALGGQPTSNLTITLLKDINLGGITLPAGSKIPTGLNVEKNGKFPIGLKPNGDITCAVCHVDLSKKGEVLNGVPNGDLAISLFVALASNSAAGFARLNEINFQDPELYKLGTGKTIIDSQGKPVKLPDPETLERLFDAAFLAVPFGNFESSIDFISNTTQIPTVFTFGTRPYLADGQFAIGPFGGLSAINNGVHSEINLLNNRELIEAATGIDQEFYLGILLQNAADERLRLPYDNIKPSQWLRAIAPDPFQAELEDQIPAPGTQIQSNLISPNLFAYNGLIFSPKTNNPSDLASGPFMFANNAMSAWQNSLQSPPNLSRENREALANGSVERGAKVFQDAGCVSCHTPPFFSDNLIHPIDEIGTNSARAESRLSLNNLLVPTKLYTFNTPVPIPANAEVIDVPTEGISESPTTLPKGLLPNGGYNTPSLIGLYLTAPYLHDGGVAVGKDALKINNDGSYAIVDPATTNPPNQWGLTGTLARFDETPNGQLDISKRILPDSANSLRALLDRQLRGWVIQANEANLGLRISNLDGRGHNFYVDPSTGFSYSQQSDLVNFLLALDEDPAHFWPRSARE
;
A
#
# COMPACT_ATOMS: atom_id res chain seq x y z
N MET A 1 -37.83 -23.62 62.35
CA MET A 1 -38.16 -22.66 61.27
C MET A 1 -39.43 -23.11 60.57
N ARG A 2 -40.44 -22.24 60.54
CA ARG A 2 -41.76 -22.51 59.96
C ARG A 2 -41.64 -22.55 58.43
N TRP A 3 -42.47 -23.34 57.76
CA TRP A 3 -42.40 -23.64 56.31
C TRP A 3 -42.27 -22.39 55.42
N TYR A 4 -42.87 -21.26 55.81
CA TYR A 4 -42.73 -19.98 55.12
C TYR A 4 -41.31 -19.40 55.13
N GLN A 5 -40.50 -19.67 56.16
CA GLN A 5 -39.09 -19.22 56.20
C GLN A 5 -38.24 -20.02 55.21
N ARG A 6 -38.56 -21.30 55.00
CA ARG A 6 -37.89 -22.15 54.00
C ARG A 6 -38.31 -21.75 52.58
N ALA A 7 -39.59 -21.47 52.37
CA ALA A 7 -40.10 -20.96 51.10
C ALA A 7 -39.47 -19.59 50.75
N PHE A 8 -39.37 -18.69 51.73
CA PHE A 8 -38.73 -17.38 51.54
C PHE A 8 -37.24 -17.51 51.18
N LEU A 9 -36.49 -18.34 51.89
CA LEU A 9 -35.07 -18.60 51.58
C LEU A 9 -34.89 -19.22 50.19
N PHE A 10 -35.79 -20.11 49.79
CA PHE A 10 -35.77 -20.73 48.47
C PHE A 10 -36.06 -19.72 47.36
N CYS A 11 -37.06 -18.86 47.54
CA CYS A 11 -37.36 -17.77 46.59
C CYS A 11 -36.21 -16.75 46.51
N LEU A 12 -35.59 -16.40 47.64
CA LEU A 12 -34.44 -15.51 47.67
C LEU A 12 -33.25 -16.10 46.91
N LEU A 13 -32.97 -17.40 47.09
CA LEU A 13 -31.93 -18.11 46.33
C LEU A 13 -32.22 -18.13 44.83
N MET A 14 -33.46 -18.42 44.43
CA MET A 14 -33.88 -18.36 43.01
C MET A 14 -33.68 -16.96 42.41
N ILE A 15 -34.04 -15.91 43.14
CA ILE A 15 -33.87 -14.52 42.68
C ILE A 15 -32.38 -14.16 42.59
N MET A 16 -31.56 -14.53 43.58
CA MET A 16 -30.11 -14.29 43.54
C MET A 16 -29.43 -15.06 42.40
N SER A 17 -29.86 -16.30 42.12
CA SER A 17 -29.40 -17.08 40.97
C SER A 17 -29.84 -16.46 39.64
N LEU A 18 -31.07 -15.94 39.56
CA LEU A 18 -31.57 -15.27 38.36
C LEU A 18 -30.85 -13.92 38.13
N ILE A 19 -30.59 -13.15 39.18
CA ILE A 19 -29.78 -11.92 39.13
C ILE A 19 -28.34 -12.24 38.74
N GLY A 20 -27.74 -13.30 39.28
CA GLY A 20 -26.42 -13.79 38.87
C GLY A 20 -26.38 -14.23 37.41
N PHE A 21 -27.44 -14.90 36.92
CA PHE A 21 -27.58 -15.31 35.53
C PHE A 21 -27.72 -14.12 34.59
N VAL A 22 -28.58 -13.15 34.92
CA VAL A 22 -28.80 -11.92 34.14
C VAL A 22 -27.56 -11.02 34.17
N LEU A 23 -26.90 -10.84 35.31
CA LEU A 23 -25.61 -10.16 35.39
C LEU A 23 -24.53 -10.90 34.60
N SER A 24 -24.50 -12.23 34.59
CA SER A 24 -23.56 -12.95 33.74
C SER A 24 -23.85 -12.78 32.24
N HIS A 25 -25.10 -12.56 31.85
CA HIS A 25 -25.46 -12.25 30.46
C HIS A 25 -25.22 -10.79 30.09
N LEU A 26 -25.27 -9.87 31.05
CA LEU A 26 -24.88 -8.46 30.87
C LEU A 26 -23.36 -8.25 30.94
N ILE A 27 -22.61 -9.21 31.51
CA ILE A 27 -21.15 -9.14 31.74
C ILE A 27 -20.35 -10.16 30.89
N ARG A 28 -20.98 -11.15 30.22
CA ARG A 28 -20.30 -12.03 29.26
C ARG A 28 -20.40 -11.48 27.84
N THR A 29 -19.34 -10.84 27.35
CA THR A 29 -18.00 -11.32 26.98
C THR A 29 -17.99 -11.76 25.53
N GLU A 30 -17.16 -11.10 24.74
CA GLU A 30 -16.70 -11.61 23.46
C GLU A 30 -16.34 -13.10 23.56
N PRO A 31 -16.57 -13.88 22.51
CA PRO A 31 -16.24 -15.30 22.52
C PRO A 31 -14.78 -15.51 22.94
N SER A 32 -14.55 -16.25 24.02
CA SER A 32 -13.18 -16.57 24.46
C SER A 32 -12.54 -17.52 23.44
N VAL A 33 -11.70 -16.99 22.57
CA VAL A 33 -10.86 -17.76 21.64
C VAL A 33 -9.92 -18.66 22.43
N ALA A 34 -9.75 -19.93 22.04
CA ALA A 34 -8.78 -20.79 22.72
C ALA A 34 -7.35 -20.40 22.33
N ILE A 35 -6.37 -20.51 23.23
CA ILE A 35 -4.95 -20.25 22.89
C ILE A 35 -4.51 -21.13 21.72
N GLN A 36 -5.02 -22.36 21.62
CA GLN A 36 -4.74 -23.24 20.49
C GLN A 36 -5.22 -22.66 19.15
N ASP A 37 -6.31 -21.89 19.14
CA ASP A 37 -6.81 -21.23 17.92
C ASP A 37 -5.92 -20.06 17.51
N LEU A 38 -5.34 -19.33 18.48
CA LEU A 38 -4.34 -18.26 18.22
C LEU A 38 -3.00 -18.78 17.70
N LEU A 39 -2.73 -20.07 17.90
CA LEU A 39 -1.49 -20.73 17.47
C LEU A 39 -1.74 -21.70 16.31
N ALA A 40 -2.97 -21.78 15.81
CA ALA A 40 -3.32 -22.66 14.71
C ALA A 40 -2.80 -22.11 13.38
N ALA A 41 -2.40 -23.02 12.49
CA ALA A 41 -1.98 -22.64 11.16
C ALA A 41 -3.11 -21.98 10.36
N ALA A 42 -2.78 -20.90 9.66
CA ALA A 42 -3.71 -20.20 8.79
C ALA A 42 -4.03 -21.03 7.53
N PRO A 43 -5.28 -20.98 7.05
CA PRO A 43 -5.65 -21.69 5.83
C PRO A 43 -4.97 -21.04 4.63
N THR A 44 -4.70 -21.85 3.60
CA THR A 44 -4.00 -21.40 2.40
C THR A 44 -4.93 -21.43 1.18
N GLN A 45 -4.57 -20.68 0.14
CA GLN A 45 -5.29 -20.72 -1.13
C GLN A 45 -5.28 -22.14 -1.72
N LYS A 46 -6.46 -22.67 -2.03
CA LYS A 46 -6.59 -24.04 -2.55
C LYS A 46 -6.48 -24.08 -4.07
N ILE A 47 -5.43 -24.73 -4.57
CA ILE A 47 -5.27 -25.01 -6.00
C ILE A 47 -6.44 -25.89 -6.49
N GLY A 48 -7.00 -25.55 -7.65
CA GLY A 48 -8.13 -26.23 -8.27
C GLY A 48 -9.50 -25.70 -7.87
N SER A 49 -9.56 -24.82 -6.85
CA SER A 49 -10.77 -24.07 -6.49
C SER A 49 -11.02 -22.88 -7.44
N TYR A 50 -12.12 -22.16 -7.22
CA TYR A 50 -12.47 -20.94 -7.94
C TYR A 50 -12.55 -19.78 -6.96
N ASP A 51 -12.00 -18.62 -7.33
CA ASP A 51 -12.42 -17.35 -6.73
C ASP A 51 -13.74 -16.90 -7.36
N TYR A 52 -14.68 -16.47 -6.53
CA TYR A 52 -15.92 -15.82 -6.91
C TYR A 52 -16.08 -14.55 -6.07
N PHE A 53 -15.50 -13.45 -6.56
CA PHE A 53 -15.49 -12.14 -5.91
C PHE A 53 -14.99 -12.20 -4.45
N GLY A 54 -13.89 -12.94 -4.23
CA GLY A 54 -13.30 -13.15 -2.91
C GLY A 54 -13.86 -14.35 -2.15
N THR A 55 -14.92 -15.00 -2.63
CA THR A 55 -15.41 -16.25 -2.04
C THR A 55 -14.73 -17.44 -2.72
N GLN A 56 -14.00 -18.25 -1.96
CA GLN A 56 -13.40 -19.47 -2.49
C GLN A 56 -14.45 -20.59 -2.62
N LEU A 57 -14.72 -21.01 -3.86
CA LEU A 57 -15.64 -22.11 -4.18
C LEU A 57 -14.88 -23.37 -4.55
N ASN A 58 -15.26 -24.51 -3.96
CA ASN A 58 -14.80 -25.80 -4.47
C ASN A 58 -15.46 -26.12 -5.83
N PRO A 59 -14.92 -27.08 -6.61
CA PRO A 59 -15.45 -27.39 -7.94
C PRO A 59 -16.94 -27.77 -7.98
N ALA A 60 -17.45 -28.45 -6.95
CA ALA A 60 -18.86 -28.84 -6.89
C ALA A 60 -19.78 -27.63 -6.65
N GLN A 61 -19.37 -26.70 -5.78
CA GLN A 61 -20.07 -25.44 -5.55
C GLN A 61 -20.10 -24.57 -6.81
N ALA A 62 -18.96 -24.46 -7.51
CA ALA A 62 -18.88 -23.70 -8.75
C ALA A 62 -19.82 -24.29 -9.84
N VAL A 63 -19.80 -25.62 -10.03
CA VAL A 63 -20.71 -26.31 -10.97
C VAL A 63 -22.18 -26.11 -10.61
N LYS A 64 -22.51 -26.13 -9.32
CA LYS A 64 -23.87 -25.87 -8.84
C LYS A 64 -24.33 -24.47 -9.25
N LEU A 65 -23.53 -23.45 -8.97
CA LEU A 65 -23.86 -22.06 -9.30
C LEU A 65 -23.96 -21.82 -10.82
N VAL A 66 -23.12 -22.47 -11.63
CA VAL A 66 -23.22 -22.47 -13.10
C VAL A 66 -24.58 -23.02 -13.56
N ARG A 67 -25.04 -24.14 -12.99
CA ARG A 67 -26.35 -24.72 -13.33
C ARG A 67 -27.53 -23.86 -12.87
N GLU A 68 -27.42 -23.24 -11.69
CA GLU A 68 -28.45 -22.32 -11.17
C GLU A 68 -28.63 -21.07 -12.04
N ARG A 69 -27.60 -20.69 -12.79
CA ARG A 69 -27.64 -19.61 -13.79
C ARG A 69 -27.95 -20.10 -15.21
N GLU A 70 -28.42 -21.34 -15.35
CA GLU A 70 -28.80 -21.97 -16.62
C GLU A 70 -27.67 -22.03 -17.67
N LEU A 71 -26.41 -22.03 -17.21
CA LEU A 71 -25.22 -22.17 -18.05
C LEU A 71 -24.73 -23.62 -18.08
N ASN A 72 -23.97 -23.97 -19.13
CA ASN A 72 -23.44 -25.32 -19.31
C ASN A 72 -22.13 -25.51 -18.51
N PRO A 73 -22.08 -26.35 -17.46
CA PRO A 73 -20.85 -26.60 -16.71
C PRO A 73 -19.78 -27.38 -17.49
N GLY A 74 -20.13 -27.99 -18.64
CA GLY A 74 -19.17 -28.60 -19.56
C GLY A 74 -18.41 -27.59 -20.43
N ASP A 75 -18.88 -26.35 -20.49
CA ASP A 75 -18.20 -25.24 -21.15
C ASP A 75 -17.38 -24.45 -20.11
N SER A 76 -16.06 -24.41 -20.29
CA SER A 76 -15.17 -23.69 -19.37
C SER A 76 -15.42 -22.19 -19.31
N THR A 77 -16.00 -21.60 -20.36
CA THR A 77 -16.33 -20.17 -20.40
C THR A 77 -17.50 -19.84 -19.48
N SER A 78 -18.39 -20.79 -19.16
CA SER A 78 -19.53 -20.56 -18.26
C SER A 78 -19.12 -20.03 -16.88
N PHE A 79 -17.98 -20.49 -16.36
CA PHE A 79 -17.45 -20.01 -15.08
C PHE A 79 -16.97 -18.54 -15.19
N GLN A 80 -16.25 -18.23 -16.27
CA GLN A 80 -15.75 -16.87 -16.57
C GLN A 80 -16.89 -15.88 -16.83
N ARG A 81 -17.97 -16.33 -17.45
CA ARG A 81 -19.21 -15.55 -17.67
C ARG A 81 -19.90 -15.18 -16.36
N LEU A 82 -19.66 -15.91 -15.29
CA LEU A 82 -20.16 -15.58 -13.94
C LEU A 82 -19.15 -14.80 -13.11
N GLY A 83 -17.99 -14.42 -13.65
CA GLY A 83 -16.93 -13.75 -12.89
C GLY A 83 -16.14 -14.69 -11.98
N MET A 84 -16.11 -15.99 -12.27
CA MET A 84 -15.27 -16.94 -11.52
C MET A 84 -13.88 -17.07 -12.14
N VAL A 85 -12.86 -17.10 -11.29
CA VAL A 85 -11.46 -17.33 -11.69
C VAL A 85 -11.00 -18.68 -11.16
N ARG A 86 -10.66 -19.61 -12.04
CA ARG A 86 -10.12 -20.91 -11.63
C ARG A 86 -8.67 -20.75 -11.18
N ILE A 87 -8.36 -21.19 -9.97
CA ILE A 87 -7.02 -21.11 -9.40
C ILE A 87 -6.22 -22.33 -9.86
N THR A 88 -5.24 -22.12 -10.74
CA THR A 88 -4.38 -23.18 -11.29
C THR A 88 -2.91 -22.86 -11.08
N PRO A 89 -2.01 -23.86 -11.06
CA PRO A 89 -0.57 -23.61 -11.00
C PRO A 89 -0.08 -22.74 -12.16
N GLN A 90 -0.68 -22.90 -13.35
CA GLN A 90 -0.35 -22.11 -14.53
C GLN A 90 -0.73 -20.65 -14.35
N LEU A 91 -1.93 -20.36 -13.83
CA LEU A 91 -2.38 -18.99 -13.55
C LEU A 91 -1.47 -18.30 -12.52
N ILE A 92 -1.11 -19.02 -11.46
CA ILE A 92 -0.17 -18.53 -10.42
C ILE A 92 1.19 -18.20 -11.05
N LYS A 93 1.74 -19.08 -11.90
CA LYS A 93 3.02 -18.82 -12.55
C LYS A 93 2.96 -17.65 -13.54
N GLN A 94 1.85 -17.50 -14.26
CA GLN A 94 1.62 -16.35 -15.13
C GLN A 94 1.53 -15.05 -14.32
N GLY A 95 0.83 -15.08 -13.18
CA GLY A 95 0.77 -13.98 -12.24
C GLY A 95 2.13 -13.53 -11.73
N GLU A 96 2.97 -14.48 -11.32
CA GLU A 96 4.36 -14.22 -10.92
C GLU A 96 5.14 -13.52 -12.03
N ASN A 97 5.11 -14.07 -13.25
CA ASN A 97 5.85 -13.48 -14.37
C ASN A 97 5.35 -12.04 -14.68
N ILE A 98 4.04 -11.80 -14.64
CA ILE A 98 3.47 -10.46 -14.82
C ILE A 98 3.97 -9.51 -13.74
N PHE A 99 3.90 -9.94 -12.48
CA PHE A 99 4.30 -9.13 -11.33
C PHE A 99 5.78 -8.70 -11.39
N PHE A 100 6.66 -9.59 -11.84
CA PHE A 100 8.10 -9.35 -11.91
C PHE A 100 8.56 -8.64 -13.18
N ASP A 101 7.92 -8.91 -14.32
CA ASP A 101 8.47 -8.53 -15.63
C ASP A 101 7.59 -7.61 -16.46
N ARG A 102 6.30 -7.46 -16.14
CA ARG A 102 5.45 -6.50 -16.85
C ARG A 102 5.61 -5.12 -16.25
N LYS A 103 5.86 -4.12 -17.11
CA LYS A 103 5.89 -2.71 -16.70
C LYS A 103 4.52 -2.26 -16.16
N ILE A 104 4.54 -1.41 -15.15
CA ILE A 104 3.39 -0.62 -14.70
C ILE A 104 3.40 0.76 -15.39
N GLY A 105 2.21 1.31 -15.60
CA GLY A 105 2.01 2.60 -16.26
C GLY A 105 2.17 2.60 -17.78
N ASP A 106 1.78 3.72 -18.37
CA ASP A 106 1.73 3.93 -19.82
C ASP A 106 2.96 4.69 -20.33
N THR A 107 3.37 4.42 -21.57
CA THR A 107 4.56 5.03 -22.16
C THR A 107 4.38 6.53 -22.36
N PHE A 108 3.15 6.97 -22.68
CA PHE A 108 2.88 8.35 -23.06
C PHE A 108 2.94 9.31 -21.87
N GLY A 109 2.23 9.00 -20.79
CA GLY A 109 2.17 9.77 -19.56
C GLY A 109 3.39 9.54 -18.67
N PHE A 110 3.71 8.29 -18.32
CA PHE A 110 4.77 8.00 -17.34
C PHE A 110 6.19 8.24 -17.89
N GLN A 111 6.44 7.92 -19.16
CA GLN A 111 7.74 8.19 -19.79
C GLN A 111 7.75 9.51 -20.57
N GLY A 112 6.73 9.77 -21.40
CA GLY A 112 6.70 10.94 -22.30
C GLY A 112 6.36 12.27 -21.62
N ILE A 113 5.43 12.29 -20.67
CA ILE A 113 5.06 13.52 -19.96
C ILE A 113 5.90 13.68 -18.70
N PHE A 114 5.89 12.70 -17.82
CA PHE A 114 6.52 12.76 -16.51
C PHE A 114 8.05 12.66 -16.58
N GLY A 115 8.57 11.77 -17.45
CA GLY A 115 10.01 11.66 -17.69
C GLY A 115 10.75 10.78 -16.70
N PHE A 116 10.13 9.74 -16.14
CA PHE A 116 10.77 8.85 -15.15
C PHE A 116 12.07 8.23 -15.69
N GLY A 117 12.03 7.64 -16.89
CA GLY A 117 13.20 7.03 -17.53
C GLY A 117 14.28 8.04 -17.91
N GLN A 118 13.90 9.27 -18.28
CA GLN A 118 14.84 10.35 -18.51
C GLN A 118 15.57 10.72 -17.21
N GLY A 119 14.84 10.85 -16.10
CA GLY A 119 15.42 11.07 -14.79
C GLY A 119 16.34 9.95 -14.34
N LEU A 120 15.89 8.69 -14.46
CA LEU A 120 16.71 7.52 -14.12
C LEU A 120 18.01 7.46 -14.93
N SER A 121 17.99 7.89 -16.20
CA SER A 121 19.18 7.91 -17.05
C SER A 121 20.31 8.79 -16.50
N LEU A 122 19.98 9.78 -15.66
CA LEU A 122 20.97 10.62 -14.98
C LEU A 122 21.83 9.83 -13.99
N PHE A 123 21.31 8.72 -13.45
CA PHE A 123 21.99 7.83 -12.50
C PHE A 123 22.45 6.51 -13.13
N ALA A 124 22.18 6.27 -14.42
CA ALA A 124 22.54 5.01 -15.06
C ALA A 124 24.04 4.67 -14.95
N PRO A 125 24.98 5.62 -15.14
CA PRO A 125 26.41 5.35 -14.93
C PRO A 125 26.73 4.95 -13.48
N GLU A 126 26.17 5.68 -12.51
CA GLU A 126 26.32 5.45 -11.07
C GLU A 126 25.78 4.09 -10.64
N ILE A 127 24.59 3.71 -11.10
CA ILE A 127 23.96 2.41 -10.84
C ILE A 127 24.83 1.28 -11.40
N ASN A 128 25.29 1.41 -12.65
CA ASN A 128 26.13 0.39 -13.27
C ASN A 128 27.47 0.22 -12.53
N GLN A 129 28.11 1.33 -12.13
CA GLN A 129 29.34 1.27 -11.33
C GLN A 129 29.10 0.62 -9.97
N ALA A 130 28.01 0.95 -9.29
CA ALA A 130 27.65 0.37 -8.01
C ALA A 130 27.41 -1.14 -8.11
N ILE A 131 26.69 -1.60 -9.13
CA ILE A 131 26.44 -3.05 -9.37
C ILE A 131 27.74 -3.78 -9.66
N LEU A 132 28.62 -3.23 -10.51
CA LEU A 132 29.94 -3.82 -10.78
C LEU A 132 30.78 -3.93 -9.50
N ALA A 133 30.71 -2.92 -8.63
CA ALA A 133 31.43 -2.90 -7.35
C ALA A 133 30.93 -3.96 -6.35
N LEU A 134 29.71 -4.47 -6.49
CA LEU A 134 29.22 -5.59 -5.68
C LEU A 134 29.96 -6.91 -5.95
N GLY A 135 30.64 -7.05 -7.09
CA GLY A 135 31.37 -8.27 -7.44
C GLY A 135 30.48 -9.53 -7.47
N GLY A 136 29.21 -9.36 -7.85
CA GLY A 136 28.20 -10.43 -7.88
C GLY A 136 27.55 -10.73 -6.53
N GLN A 137 27.88 -10.02 -5.46
CA GLN A 137 27.16 -10.14 -4.18
C GLN A 137 25.78 -9.45 -4.25
N PRO A 138 24.78 -10.00 -3.57
CA PRO A 138 23.47 -9.36 -3.47
C PRO A 138 23.49 -8.14 -2.54
N THR A 139 22.54 -7.23 -2.71
CA THR A 139 22.25 -6.13 -1.77
C THR A 139 20.76 -5.81 -1.75
N SER A 140 20.21 -5.55 -0.56
CA SER A 140 18.85 -5.02 -0.41
C SER A 140 18.79 -3.48 -0.53
N ASN A 141 19.93 -2.84 -0.73
CA ASN A 141 20.01 -1.40 -0.82
C ASN A 141 21.27 -1.00 -1.60
N LEU A 142 21.14 -0.91 -2.92
CA LEU A 142 22.22 -0.45 -3.78
C LEU A 142 22.60 0.99 -3.41
N THR A 143 23.83 1.20 -2.95
CA THR A 143 24.37 2.53 -2.69
C THR A 143 25.17 3.00 -3.88
N ILE A 144 24.79 4.14 -4.45
CA ILE A 144 25.50 4.78 -5.55
C ILE A 144 26.42 5.89 -5.05
N THR A 145 27.44 6.24 -5.84
CA THR A 145 28.31 7.41 -5.59
C THR A 145 28.13 8.38 -6.75
N LEU A 146 27.71 9.61 -6.46
CA LEU A 146 27.44 10.61 -7.49
C LEU A 146 28.72 10.94 -8.29
N LEU A 147 28.63 10.96 -9.62
CA LEU A 147 29.77 11.34 -10.48
C LEU A 147 29.84 12.85 -10.75
N LYS A 148 28.74 13.56 -10.50
CA LYS A 148 28.59 15.00 -10.71
C LYS A 148 27.68 15.59 -9.65
N ASP A 149 27.73 16.91 -9.50
CA ASP A 149 26.78 17.64 -8.68
C ASP A 149 25.37 17.53 -9.27
N ILE A 150 24.37 17.42 -8.41
CA ILE A 150 22.96 17.33 -8.80
C ILE A 150 22.15 18.24 -7.90
N ASN A 151 21.26 19.03 -8.49
CA ASN A 151 20.33 19.89 -7.76
C ASN A 151 18.93 19.30 -7.85
N LEU A 152 18.32 18.97 -6.71
CA LEU A 152 16.97 18.43 -6.60
C LEU A 152 16.23 19.17 -5.49
N GLY A 153 15.04 19.70 -5.79
CA GLY A 153 14.24 20.42 -4.78
C GLY A 153 14.95 21.64 -4.14
N GLY A 154 15.94 22.22 -4.82
CA GLY A 154 16.76 23.31 -4.28
C GLY A 154 17.89 22.86 -3.36
N ILE A 155 18.13 21.56 -3.22
CA ILE A 155 19.27 20.98 -2.50
C ILE A 155 20.31 20.55 -3.53
N THR A 156 21.54 21.04 -3.37
CA THR A 156 22.68 20.57 -4.17
C THR A 156 23.37 19.40 -3.47
N LEU A 157 23.37 18.24 -4.13
CA LEU A 157 24.13 17.06 -3.74
C LEU A 157 25.47 17.08 -4.50
N PRO A 158 26.62 17.21 -3.81
CA PRO A 158 27.90 17.32 -4.47
C PRO A 158 28.39 15.97 -5.02
N ALA A 159 29.22 16.02 -6.06
CA ALA A 159 29.92 14.87 -6.61
C ALA A 159 30.69 14.09 -5.52
N GLY A 160 30.61 12.77 -5.58
CA GLY A 160 31.17 11.83 -4.61
C GLY A 160 30.29 11.60 -3.39
N SER A 161 29.14 12.25 -3.25
CA SER A 161 28.13 11.90 -2.25
C SER A 161 27.64 10.47 -2.45
N LYS A 162 27.40 9.75 -1.34
CA LYS A 162 26.89 8.38 -1.34
C LYS A 162 25.40 8.36 -1.07
N ILE A 163 24.65 7.73 -1.96
CA ILE A 163 23.18 7.71 -1.92
C ILE A 163 22.68 6.26 -1.87
N PRO A 164 22.03 5.81 -0.79
CA PRO A 164 21.24 4.59 -0.80
C PRO A 164 20.01 4.80 -1.68
N THR A 165 19.78 3.86 -2.57
CA THR A 165 18.66 3.92 -3.51
C THR A 165 17.49 3.04 -3.08
N GLY A 166 17.73 2.10 -2.16
CA GLY A 166 16.77 1.03 -1.83
C GLY A 166 16.53 0.04 -2.95
N LEU A 167 17.34 0.08 -4.01
CA LEU A 167 17.22 -0.85 -5.12
C LEU A 167 17.84 -2.19 -4.74
N ASN A 168 17.05 -3.25 -4.90
CA ASN A 168 17.44 -4.63 -4.64
C ASN A 168 18.20 -5.20 -5.83
N VAL A 169 19.38 -5.78 -5.58
CA VAL A 169 20.16 -6.49 -6.61
C VAL A 169 20.41 -7.89 -6.12
N GLU A 170 19.91 -8.88 -6.86
CA GLU A 170 20.13 -10.29 -6.55
C GLU A 170 21.58 -10.71 -6.76
N LYS A 171 21.94 -11.90 -6.27
CA LYS A 171 23.27 -12.46 -6.47
C LYS A 171 23.55 -12.65 -7.96
N ASN A 172 24.65 -12.09 -8.46
CA ASN A 172 24.99 -11.99 -9.89
C ASN A 172 23.96 -11.22 -10.75
N GLY A 173 23.05 -10.48 -10.13
CA GLY A 173 22.09 -9.62 -10.81
C GLY A 173 22.82 -8.56 -11.64
N LYS A 174 22.33 -8.31 -12.85
CA LYS A 174 22.91 -7.30 -13.76
C LYS A 174 22.19 -5.96 -13.67
N PHE A 175 21.03 -5.94 -13.04
CA PHE A 175 20.19 -4.78 -12.89
C PHE A 175 19.25 -4.98 -11.70
N PRO A 176 18.73 -3.91 -11.08
CA PRO A 176 17.86 -4.04 -9.93
C PRO A 176 16.55 -4.78 -10.22
N ILE A 177 16.06 -5.51 -9.22
CA ILE A 177 14.79 -6.24 -9.28
C ILE A 177 13.66 -5.24 -9.52
N GLY A 178 12.82 -5.53 -10.51
CA GLY A 178 11.66 -4.73 -10.86
C GLY A 178 11.94 -3.39 -11.53
N LEU A 179 13.20 -3.04 -11.81
CA LEU A 179 13.57 -1.88 -12.64
C LEU A 179 14.10 -2.37 -13.99
N LYS A 180 13.87 -1.62 -15.07
CA LYS A 180 14.44 -1.90 -16.40
C LYS A 180 15.28 -0.70 -16.87
N PRO A 181 16.30 -0.90 -17.73
CA PRO A 181 17.21 0.18 -18.14
C PRO A 181 16.55 1.38 -18.85
N ASN A 182 15.38 1.19 -19.44
CA ASN A 182 14.59 2.23 -20.09
C ASN A 182 13.73 3.05 -19.11
N GLY A 183 13.78 2.75 -17.81
CA GLY A 183 12.94 3.40 -16.81
C GLY A 183 11.59 2.71 -16.56
N ASP A 184 11.30 1.59 -17.22
CA ASP A 184 10.12 0.81 -16.86
C ASP A 184 10.31 0.19 -15.48
N ILE A 185 9.26 0.23 -14.67
CA ILE A 185 9.19 -0.38 -13.35
C ILE A 185 8.11 -1.46 -13.31
N THR A 186 8.28 -2.48 -12.48
CA THR A 186 7.30 -3.55 -12.25
C THR A 186 6.89 -3.59 -10.79
N CYS A 187 5.87 -4.37 -10.44
CA CYS A 187 5.40 -4.47 -9.05
C CYS A 187 6.51 -4.97 -8.10
N ALA A 188 7.48 -5.73 -8.61
CA ALA A 188 8.58 -6.27 -7.84
C ALA A 188 9.54 -5.21 -7.26
N VAL A 189 9.61 -3.99 -7.81
CA VAL A 189 10.49 -2.94 -7.24
C VAL A 189 10.05 -2.54 -5.83
N CYS A 190 8.73 -2.57 -5.59
CA CYS A 190 8.10 -2.20 -4.33
C CYS A 190 7.87 -3.41 -3.42
N HIS A 191 7.52 -4.57 -3.97
CA HIS A 191 6.98 -5.69 -3.18
C HIS A 191 7.87 -6.93 -3.13
N VAL A 192 9.17 -6.76 -3.39
CA VAL A 192 10.17 -7.82 -3.25
C VAL A 192 11.37 -7.23 -2.53
N ASP A 193 11.80 -7.93 -1.48
CA ASP A 193 13.00 -7.61 -0.72
C ASP A 193 14.00 -8.78 -0.72
N LEU A 194 15.19 -8.58 -0.17
CA LEU A 194 16.20 -9.62 0.02
C LEU A 194 16.44 -9.90 1.49
N SER A 195 16.59 -11.18 1.84
CA SER A 195 17.05 -11.58 3.17
C SER A 195 18.48 -11.09 3.42
N LYS A 196 18.94 -11.12 4.68
CA LYS A 196 20.36 -10.84 5.02
C LYS A 196 21.36 -11.74 4.28
N LYS A 197 20.92 -12.88 3.75
CA LYS A 197 21.73 -13.81 2.95
C LYS A 197 21.61 -13.56 1.44
N GLY A 198 20.76 -12.62 1.02
CA GLY A 198 20.46 -12.31 -0.37
C GLY A 198 19.45 -13.23 -1.03
N GLU A 199 18.61 -13.93 -0.25
CA GLU A 199 17.51 -14.72 -0.78
C GLU A 199 16.34 -13.80 -1.13
N VAL A 200 15.69 -14.04 -2.26
CA VAL A 200 14.52 -13.25 -2.68
C VAL A 200 13.34 -13.55 -1.76
N LEU A 201 12.78 -12.51 -1.16
CA LEU A 201 11.61 -12.55 -0.29
C LEU A 201 10.41 -11.98 -1.04
N ASN A 202 9.68 -12.86 -1.72
CA ASN A 202 8.48 -12.50 -2.45
C ASN A 202 7.41 -11.99 -1.49
N GLY A 203 6.95 -10.76 -1.72
CA GLY A 203 5.84 -10.15 -1.03
C GLY A 203 6.16 -9.42 0.27
N VAL A 204 7.43 -9.36 0.62
CA VAL A 204 7.94 -8.45 1.64
C VAL A 204 8.07 -7.05 1.00
N PRO A 205 7.50 -6.01 1.64
CA PRO A 205 7.60 -4.66 1.10
C PRO A 205 9.05 -4.15 1.16
N ASN A 206 9.47 -3.46 0.12
CA ASN A 206 10.77 -2.80 0.05
C ASN A 206 10.72 -1.47 0.84
N GLY A 207 10.89 -1.57 2.16
CA GLY A 207 10.95 -0.42 3.07
C GLY A 207 12.15 0.52 2.85
N ASP A 208 13.08 0.12 1.96
CA ASP A 208 14.26 0.90 1.63
C ASP A 208 14.14 1.72 0.34
N LEU A 209 13.13 1.45 -0.49
CA LEU A 209 12.98 2.07 -1.80
C LEU A 209 12.93 3.60 -1.72
N ALA A 210 13.93 4.26 -2.31
CA ALA A 210 14.01 5.72 -2.40
C ALA A 210 13.15 6.27 -3.55
N ILE A 211 11.87 5.89 -3.62
CA ILE A 211 10.99 6.31 -4.73
C ILE A 211 10.88 7.83 -4.83
N SER A 212 10.95 8.53 -3.69
CA SER A 212 10.97 9.99 -3.63
C SER A 212 12.11 10.61 -4.41
N LEU A 213 13.30 10.02 -4.33
CA LEU A 213 14.45 10.44 -5.10
C LEU A 213 14.25 10.22 -6.60
N PHE A 214 13.73 9.05 -7.00
CA PHE A 214 13.52 8.74 -8.41
C PHE A 214 12.44 9.61 -9.06
N VAL A 215 11.39 9.96 -8.32
CA VAL A 215 10.38 10.91 -8.76
C VAL A 215 10.97 12.31 -8.91
N ALA A 216 11.75 12.78 -7.94
CA ALA A 216 12.39 14.11 -8.02
C ALA A 216 13.45 14.22 -9.12
N LEU A 217 13.93 13.10 -9.67
CA LEU A 217 14.83 13.09 -10.83
C LEU A 217 14.09 13.24 -12.16
N ALA A 218 12.77 13.00 -12.18
CA ALA A 218 11.99 13.11 -13.41
C ALA A 218 12.04 14.55 -13.93
N SER A 219 12.11 14.72 -15.24
CA SER A 219 12.29 16.04 -15.87
C SER A 219 11.05 16.94 -15.78
N ASN A 220 9.91 16.36 -15.41
CA ASN A 220 8.63 17.01 -15.21
C ASN A 220 7.91 16.39 -13.99
N SER A 221 8.59 16.31 -12.85
CA SER A 221 8.11 15.64 -11.64
C SER A 221 6.83 16.30 -11.12
N ALA A 222 6.72 17.62 -11.28
CA ALA A 222 5.53 18.41 -10.93
C ALA A 222 4.27 17.95 -11.66
N ALA A 223 4.34 17.17 -12.73
CA ALA A 223 3.18 16.51 -13.32
C ALA A 223 2.46 15.56 -12.34
N GLY A 224 3.13 15.15 -11.24
CA GLY A 224 2.55 14.39 -10.14
C GLY A 224 1.86 15.22 -9.04
N PHE A 225 1.74 16.55 -9.18
CA PHE A 225 1.31 17.46 -8.11
C PHE A 225 0.00 17.10 -7.40
N ALA A 226 -0.94 16.44 -8.09
CA ALA A 226 -2.23 16.04 -7.52
C ALA A 226 -2.12 15.00 -6.37
N ARG A 227 -0.93 14.45 -6.14
CA ARG A 227 -0.65 13.46 -5.09
C ARG A 227 -0.22 14.06 -3.75
N LEU A 228 0.12 15.35 -3.69
CA LEU A 228 0.54 16.01 -2.45
C LEU A 228 -0.16 17.36 -2.32
N ASN A 229 -0.45 17.78 -1.08
CA ASN A 229 -1.13 19.05 -0.80
C ASN A 229 -0.18 20.23 -0.51
N GLU A 230 0.97 20.28 -1.17
CA GLU A 230 2.00 21.27 -0.84
C GLU A 230 2.02 22.48 -1.76
N ILE A 231 1.33 22.39 -2.90
CA ILE A 231 1.33 23.45 -3.91
C ILE A 231 0.09 24.33 -3.77
N ASN A 232 0.27 25.53 -3.23
CA ASN A 232 -0.76 26.56 -3.23
C ASN A 232 -0.69 27.38 -4.53
N PHE A 233 -1.56 27.08 -5.50
CA PHE A 233 -1.60 27.80 -6.79
C PHE A 233 -2.02 29.28 -6.68
N GLN A 234 -2.40 29.77 -5.50
CA GLN A 234 -2.62 31.19 -5.23
C GLN A 234 -1.33 31.92 -4.78
N ASP A 235 -0.23 31.21 -4.54
CA ASP A 235 1.04 31.82 -4.13
C ASP A 235 1.64 32.66 -5.28
N PRO A 236 1.83 33.98 -5.09
CA PRO A 236 2.44 34.85 -6.11
C PRO A 236 3.86 34.44 -6.51
N GLU A 237 4.62 33.77 -5.64
CA GLU A 237 5.99 33.34 -5.96
C GLU A 237 6.02 32.31 -7.11
N LEU A 238 4.95 31.52 -7.29
CA LEU A 238 4.80 30.60 -8.42
C LEU A 238 4.73 31.30 -9.78
N TYR A 239 4.50 32.61 -9.84
CA TYR A 239 4.28 33.35 -11.08
C TYR A 239 5.26 34.52 -11.29
N LYS A 240 6.23 34.67 -10.39
CA LYS A 240 7.10 35.85 -10.28
C LYS A 240 8.07 36.00 -11.45
N LEU A 241 8.53 34.90 -12.02
CA LEU A 241 9.40 34.92 -13.21
C LEU A 241 8.58 35.17 -14.48
N GLY A 242 7.30 34.81 -14.46
CA GLY A 242 6.36 35.00 -15.56
C GLY A 242 6.64 34.11 -16.77
N THR A 243 7.40 33.02 -16.58
CA THR A 243 7.82 32.06 -17.61
C THR A 243 6.78 30.99 -17.89
N GLY A 244 5.82 30.76 -16.99
CA GLY A 244 4.69 29.84 -17.23
C GLY A 244 3.87 30.22 -18.46
N LYS A 245 3.28 29.25 -19.16
CA LYS A 245 2.44 29.54 -20.34
C LYS A 245 1.12 30.20 -19.93
N THR A 246 0.53 31.01 -20.81
CA THR A 246 -0.88 31.37 -20.69
C THR A 246 -1.68 30.36 -21.51
N ILE A 247 -2.71 29.77 -20.93
CA ILE A 247 -3.60 28.81 -21.59
C ILE A 247 -5.03 29.35 -21.67
N ILE A 248 -5.89 28.68 -22.44
CA ILE A 248 -7.34 28.89 -22.38
C ILE A 248 -7.96 27.80 -21.51
N ASP A 249 -8.68 28.20 -20.46
CA ASP A 249 -9.34 27.29 -19.51
C ASP A 249 -10.59 26.60 -20.08
N SER A 250 -11.26 25.77 -19.27
CA SER A 250 -12.51 25.10 -19.69
C SER A 250 -13.62 26.08 -20.06
N GLN A 251 -13.61 27.28 -19.46
CA GLN A 251 -14.58 28.37 -19.63
C GLN A 251 -14.22 29.34 -20.76
N GLY A 252 -13.12 29.10 -21.48
CA GLY A 252 -12.68 29.95 -22.58
C GLY A 252 -11.94 31.22 -22.15
N LYS A 253 -11.50 31.32 -20.89
CA LYS A 253 -10.75 32.47 -20.37
C LYS A 253 -9.25 32.20 -20.38
N PRO A 254 -8.43 33.23 -20.61
CA PRO A 254 -6.98 33.11 -20.47
C PRO A 254 -6.59 32.95 -19.00
N VAL A 255 -5.79 31.94 -18.69
CA VAL A 255 -5.24 31.66 -17.35
C VAL A 255 -3.73 31.46 -17.46
N LYS A 256 -2.98 32.10 -16.56
CA LYS A 256 -1.53 31.96 -16.48
C LYS A 256 -1.20 30.70 -15.67
N LEU A 257 -0.35 29.83 -16.22
CA LEU A 257 0.22 28.70 -15.49
C LEU A 257 1.40 29.16 -14.62
N PRO A 258 1.72 28.40 -13.55
CA PRO A 258 2.93 28.62 -12.76
C PRO A 258 4.21 28.54 -13.61
N ASP A 259 5.23 29.25 -13.15
CA ASP A 259 6.60 29.14 -13.65
C ASP A 259 7.09 27.70 -13.47
N PRO A 260 7.40 26.97 -14.55
CA PRO A 260 7.64 25.54 -14.49
C PRO A 260 8.80 25.19 -13.56
N GLU A 261 9.94 25.88 -13.69
CA GLU A 261 11.11 25.63 -12.83
C GLU A 261 10.84 25.89 -11.34
N THR A 262 10.03 26.91 -11.02
CA THR A 262 9.64 27.20 -9.63
C THR A 262 8.74 26.09 -9.09
N LEU A 263 7.80 25.60 -9.91
CA LEU A 263 6.89 24.52 -9.56
C LEU A 263 7.64 23.19 -9.36
N GLU A 264 8.52 22.80 -10.29
CA GLU A 264 9.37 21.60 -10.15
C GLU A 264 10.16 21.66 -8.83
N ARG A 265 10.85 22.77 -8.57
CA ARG A 265 11.66 22.92 -7.36
C ARG A 265 10.83 22.77 -6.07
N LEU A 266 9.63 23.35 -6.02
CA LEU A 266 8.76 23.26 -4.85
C LEU A 266 8.19 21.84 -4.68
N PHE A 267 7.76 21.22 -5.79
CA PHE A 267 7.24 19.87 -5.77
C PHE A 267 8.33 18.85 -5.38
N ASP A 268 9.52 18.93 -5.99
CA ASP A 268 10.66 18.09 -5.65
C ASP A 268 11.04 18.23 -4.17
N ALA A 269 11.06 19.46 -3.64
CA ALA A 269 11.37 19.70 -2.24
C ALA A 269 10.36 19.02 -1.29
N ALA A 270 9.07 19.10 -1.63
CA ALA A 270 8.01 18.41 -0.90
C ALA A 270 8.13 16.89 -1.03
N PHE A 271 8.36 16.37 -2.23
CA PHE A 271 8.41 14.93 -2.49
C PHE A 271 9.65 14.28 -1.86
N LEU A 272 10.80 14.98 -1.84
CA LEU A 272 12.00 14.53 -1.13
C LEU A 272 11.82 14.43 0.39
N ALA A 273 10.79 15.05 0.96
CA ALA A 273 10.43 14.91 2.36
C ALA A 273 9.67 13.60 2.65
N VAL A 274 9.14 12.93 1.63
CA VAL A 274 8.47 11.64 1.75
C VAL A 274 9.50 10.57 2.12
N PRO A 275 9.26 9.78 3.18
CA PRO A 275 10.20 8.74 3.59
C PRO A 275 10.42 7.66 2.54
N PHE A 276 11.57 6.99 2.63
CA PHE A 276 11.82 5.78 1.85
C PHE A 276 10.82 4.68 2.22
N GLY A 277 10.48 3.83 1.26
CA GLY A 277 9.47 2.79 1.44
C GLY A 277 8.05 3.31 1.60
N ASN A 278 7.80 4.59 1.32
CA ASN A 278 6.47 5.21 1.31
C ASN A 278 6.13 5.72 -0.09
N PHE A 279 4.84 5.77 -0.41
CA PHE A 279 4.34 6.26 -1.69
C PHE A 279 2.93 6.83 -1.53
N GLU A 280 2.59 7.86 -2.32
CA GLU A 280 1.22 8.33 -2.47
C GLU A 280 0.70 8.04 -3.88
N SER A 281 -0.38 7.27 -3.95
CA SER A 281 -0.98 6.83 -5.22
C SER A 281 -2.22 7.63 -5.59
N SER A 282 -2.86 8.27 -4.62
CA SER A 282 -4.17 8.92 -4.74
C SER A 282 -4.02 10.32 -5.32
N ILE A 283 -4.99 10.72 -6.13
CA ILE A 283 -5.03 12.01 -6.83
C ILE A 283 -6.05 12.95 -6.18
N ASP A 284 -6.01 13.03 -4.85
CA ASP A 284 -6.99 13.76 -4.03
C ASP A 284 -6.40 15.01 -3.34
N PHE A 285 -5.15 15.38 -3.63
CA PHE A 285 -4.47 16.54 -3.06
C PHE A 285 -4.40 16.49 -1.55
N ILE A 286 -4.13 15.31 -1.00
CA ILE A 286 -3.91 15.12 0.42
C ILE A 286 -2.48 14.58 0.60
N SER A 287 -1.67 15.24 1.42
CA SER A 287 -0.35 14.71 1.80
C SER A 287 -0.56 13.57 2.81
N ASN A 288 -0.77 12.34 2.36
CA ASN A 288 -1.14 11.21 3.23
C ASN A 288 -0.46 9.89 2.85
N THR A 289 0.81 9.97 2.49
CA THR A 289 1.61 8.82 2.01
C THR A 289 1.51 7.62 2.94
N THR A 290 1.42 6.44 2.35
CA THR A 290 1.42 5.18 3.10
C THR A 290 2.71 4.41 2.89
N GLN A 291 3.06 3.57 3.86
CA GLN A 291 4.10 2.56 3.68
C GLN A 291 3.69 1.60 2.55
N ILE A 292 4.67 1.13 1.78
CA ILE A 292 4.44 0.06 0.81
C ILE A 292 3.86 -1.16 1.56
N PRO A 293 2.67 -1.65 1.18
CA PRO A 293 2.06 -2.77 1.89
C PRO A 293 2.72 -4.10 1.53
N THR A 294 2.65 -5.06 2.45
CA THR A 294 2.93 -6.46 2.13
C THR A 294 1.90 -7.02 1.15
N VAL A 295 2.28 -8.05 0.39
CA VAL A 295 1.35 -8.80 -0.48
C VAL A 295 1.04 -10.21 0.03
N PHE A 296 1.24 -10.46 1.33
CA PHE A 296 0.64 -11.61 2.04
C PHE A 296 -0.87 -11.38 2.21
N THR A 297 -1.62 -11.71 1.15
CA THR A 297 -2.98 -11.18 0.90
C THR A 297 -4.10 -12.20 1.12
N PHE A 298 -3.78 -13.48 1.33
CA PHE A 298 -4.83 -14.47 1.45
C PHE A 298 -5.61 -14.27 2.75
N GLY A 299 -6.92 -14.00 2.65
CA GLY A 299 -7.82 -13.90 3.79
C GLY A 299 -7.81 -12.57 4.56
N THR A 300 -7.10 -11.55 4.07
CA THR A 300 -6.79 -10.28 4.78
C THR A 300 -7.40 -9.05 4.11
N ARG A 301 -8.68 -9.13 3.72
CA ARG A 301 -9.38 -8.06 2.98
C ARG A 301 -10.18 -7.14 3.91
N PRO A 302 -10.44 -5.87 3.56
CA PRO A 302 -9.84 -5.14 2.47
C PRO A 302 -8.34 -4.96 2.70
N TYR A 303 -7.56 -4.81 1.63
CA TYR A 303 -6.10 -4.93 1.72
C TYR A 303 -5.37 -3.61 1.97
N LEU A 304 -5.89 -2.50 1.44
CA LEU A 304 -5.31 -1.18 1.69
C LEU A 304 -5.75 -0.65 3.05
N ALA A 305 -4.85 0.09 3.69
CA ALA A 305 -5.06 0.61 5.03
C ALA A 305 -6.34 1.43 5.18
N ASP A 306 -6.71 2.20 4.15
CA ASP A 306 -7.91 3.03 4.09
C ASP A 306 -9.16 2.27 3.58
N GLY A 307 -9.10 0.94 3.47
CA GLY A 307 -10.24 0.11 3.11
C GLY A 307 -10.70 0.23 1.66
N GLN A 308 -9.96 0.94 0.81
CA GLN A 308 -10.33 1.12 -0.60
C GLN A 308 -10.06 -0.14 -1.43
N PHE A 309 -10.67 -0.20 -2.63
CA PHE A 309 -10.63 -1.37 -3.51
C PHE A 309 -11.15 -2.66 -2.85
N ALA A 310 -12.19 -2.55 -2.02
CA ALA A 310 -12.72 -3.66 -1.22
C ALA A 310 -13.56 -4.69 -2.00
N ILE A 311 -13.81 -4.50 -3.29
CA ILE A 311 -14.71 -5.35 -4.09
C ILE A 311 -14.04 -5.83 -5.38
N GLY A 312 -14.53 -6.95 -5.92
CA GLY A 312 -14.05 -7.53 -7.17
C GLY A 312 -13.44 -8.91 -6.98
N PRO A 313 -12.87 -9.50 -8.04
CA PRO A 313 -12.15 -10.77 -7.96
C PRO A 313 -11.09 -10.75 -6.86
N PHE A 314 -10.94 -11.88 -6.20
CA PHE A 314 -10.06 -12.06 -5.05
C PHE A 314 -10.31 -11.01 -3.96
N GLY A 315 -11.59 -10.70 -3.69
CA GLY A 315 -12.00 -9.78 -2.63
C GLY A 315 -11.52 -8.34 -2.84
N GLY A 316 -11.23 -7.96 -4.09
CA GLY A 316 -10.70 -6.64 -4.44
C GLY A 316 -9.21 -6.58 -4.69
N LEU A 317 -8.46 -7.67 -4.54
CA LEU A 317 -7.03 -7.68 -4.84
C LEU A 317 -6.76 -7.38 -6.32
N SER A 318 -7.64 -7.84 -7.22
CA SER A 318 -7.53 -7.52 -8.65
C SER A 318 -7.87 -6.06 -8.95
N ALA A 319 -8.64 -5.40 -8.08
CA ALA A 319 -8.91 -3.96 -8.16
C ALA A 319 -7.69 -3.13 -7.74
N ILE A 320 -6.91 -3.60 -6.76
CA ILE A 320 -5.63 -2.97 -6.38
C ILE A 320 -4.61 -3.09 -7.49
N ASN A 321 -4.44 -4.30 -8.04
CA ASN A 321 -3.56 -4.51 -9.20
C ASN A 321 -3.95 -3.60 -10.37
N ASN A 322 -5.25 -3.44 -10.60
CA ASN A 322 -5.77 -2.49 -11.57
C ASN A 322 -5.39 -1.03 -11.24
N GLY A 323 -5.59 -0.60 -9.99
CA GLY A 323 -5.25 0.75 -9.54
C GLY A 323 -3.79 1.09 -9.79
N VAL A 324 -2.86 0.19 -9.44
CA VAL A 324 -1.42 0.38 -9.68
C VAL A 324 -1.09 0.60 -11.16
N HIS A 325 -1.77 -0.11 -12.07
CA HIS A 325 -1.51 0.00 -13.51
C HIS A 325 -2.25 1.17 -14.18
N SER A 326 -3.41 1.58 -13.64
CA SER A 326 -4.29 2.54 -14.29
C SER A 326 -4.29 3.93 -13.66
N GLU A 327 -4.07 4.07 -12.35
CA GLU A 327 -4.08 5.38 -11.66
C GLU A 327 -2.74 6.12 -11.76
N ILE A 328 -1.67 5.44 -12.19
CA ILE A 328 -0.42 6.08 -12.60
C ILE A 328 -0.57 6.91 -13.89
N ASN A 329 -1.66 6.69 -14.63
CA ASN A 329 -1.99 7.45 -15.82
C ASN A 329 -2.31 8.90 -15.45
N LEU A 330 -1.52 9.84 -15.95
CA LEU A 330 -1.64 11.25 -15.59
C LEU A 330 -2.74 11.99 -16.36
N LEU A 331 -3.16 11.48 -17.52
CA LEU A 331 -4.00 12.22 -18.47
C LEU A 331 -5.48 11.94 -18.33
N ASN A 332 -5.80 10.69 -17.98
CA ASN A 332 -7.17 10.30 -17.71
C ASN A 332 -7.55 10.77 -16.30
N ASN A 333 -8.80 11.21 -16.11
CA ASN A 333 -9.39 11.76 -14.87
C ASN A 333 -9.33 13.27 -14.68
N ARG A 334 -8.91 14.08 -15.65
CA ARG A 334 -8.92 15.55 -15.48
C ARG A 334 -10.30 16.12 -15.11
N GLU A 335 -11.38 15.58 -15.68
CA GLU A 335 -12.75 15.97 -15.37
C GLU A 335 -13.16 15.49 -13.97
N LEU A 336 -12.64 14.34 -13.53
CA LEU A 336 -12.86 13.80 -12.19
C LEU A 336 -12.09 14.62 -11.13
N ILE A 337 -10.86 15.02 -11.45
CA ILE A 337 -10.04 15.92 -10.63
C ILE A 337 -10.78 17.24 -10.47
N GLU A 338 -11.26 17.84 -11.55
CA GLU A 338 -12.06 19.07 -11.48
C GLU A 338 -13.29 18.90 -10.58
N ALA A 339 -14.03 17.79 -10.73
CA ALA A 339 -15.20 17.50 -9.89
C ALA A 339 -14.86 17.28 -8.41
N ALA A 340 -13.70 16.68 -8.12
CA ALA A 340 -13.29 16.31 -6.76
C ALA A 340 -12.56 17.45 -6.03
N THR A 341 -11.85 18.33 -6.75
CA THR A 341 -10.88 19.28 -6.18
C THR A 341 -11.14 20.73 -6.60
N GLY A 342 -11.91 20.94 -7.67
CA GLY A 342 -12.19 22.27 -8.23
C GLY A 342 -11.08 22.85 -9.12
N ILE A 343 -10.00 22.10 -9.37
CA ILE A 343 -8.95 22.52 -10.31
C ILE A 343 -9.44 22.31 -11.74
N ASP A 344 -9.48 23.38 -12.52
CA ASP A 344 -9.89 23.34 -13.92
C ASP A 344 -9.09 22.30 -14.72
N GLN A 345 -9.80 21.45 -15.47
CA GLN A 345 -9.19 20.35 -16.22
C GLN A 345 -8.15 20.80 -17.26
N GLU A 346 -8.30 22.00 -17.84
CA GLU A 346 -7.33 22.56 -18.78
C GLU A 346 -6.13 23.14 -18.04
N PHE A 347 -6.32 23.72 -16.86
CA PHE A 347 -5.21 24.13 -15.99
C PHE A 347 -4.36 22.92 -15.57
N TYR A 348 -5.02 21.83 -15.15
CA TYR A 348 -4.36 20.56 -14.84
C TYR A 348 -3.55 20.05 -16.05
N LEU A 349 -4.17 19.89 -17.22
CA LEU A 349 -3.48 19.47 -18.45
C LEU A 349 -2.35 20.45 -18.84
N GLY A 350 -2.56 21.75 -18.64
CA GLY A 350 -1.58 22.78 -18.93
C GLY A 350 -0.29 22.59 -18.12
N ILE A 351 -0.41 22.28 -16.82
CA ILE A 351 0.74 21.95 -15.97
C ILE A 351 1.47 20.72 -16.51
N LEU A 352 0.75 19.63 -16.81
CA LEU A 352 1.35 18.40 -17.33
C LEU A 352 2.14 18.66 -18.62
N LEU A 353 1.57 19.44 -19.53
CA LEU A 353 2.10 19.60 -20.88
C LEU A 353 3.16 20.71 -20.97
N GLN A 354 3.11 21.79 -20.19
CA GLN A 354 4.03 22.92 -20.39
C GLN A 354 5.52 22.55 -20.27
N ASN A 355 5.84 21.59 -19.41
CA ASN A 355 7.20 21.11 -19.15
C ASN A 355 7.37 19.60 -19.48
N ALA A 356 6.47 19.01 -20.26
CA ALA A 356 6.53 17.59 -20.63
C ALA A 356 7.94 17.13 -21.06
N ALA A 357 8.34 15.94 -20.62
CA ALA A 357 9.67 15.38 -20.85
C ALA A 357 10.01 15.25 -22.35
N ASP A 358 9.05 14.77 -23.14
CA ASP A 358 9.11 14.81 -24.60
C ASP A 358 8.68 16.20 -25.09
N GLU A 359 9.62 16.95 -25.67
CA GLU A 359 9.41 18.32 -26.16
C GLU A 359 8.28 18.42 -27.19
N ARG A 360 7.98 17.32 -27.91
CA ARG A 360 6.89 17.27 -28.89
C ARG A 360 5.51 17.34 -28.23
N LEU A 361 5.42 17.04 -26.94
CA LEU A 361 4.18 17.11 -26.16
C LEU A 361 3.95 18.52 -25.59
N ARG A 362 4.99 19.37 -25.55
CA ARG A 362 4.91 20.67 -24.90
C ARG A 362 3.96 21.65 -25.58
N LEU A 363 3.34 22.51 -24.78
CA LEU A 363 2.50 23.59 -25.30
C LEU A 363 3.33 24.52 -26.21
N PRO A 364 2.95 24.69 -27.50
CA PRO A 364 3.82 25.33 -28.48
C PRO A 364 3.84 26.86 -28.36
N TYR A 365 2.78 27.47 -27.83
CA TYR A 365 2.61 28.92 -27.68
C TYR A 365 1.50 29.24 -26.66
N ASP A 366 1.39 30.52 -26.28
CA ASP A 366 0.37 31.01 -25.35
C ASP A 366 -1.04 31.05 -25.97
N ASN A 367 -2.06 31.06 -25.12
CA ASN A 367 -3.49 31.12 -25.45
C ASN A 367 -3.98 29.95 -26.30
N ILE A 368 -3.34 28.79 -26.15
CA ILE A 368 -3.87 27.51 -26.65
C ILE A 368 -4.68 26.83 -25.55
N LYS A 369 -5.73 26.09 -25.94
CA LYS A 369 -6.44 25.19 -25.02
C LYS A 369 -5.67 23.86 -24.93
N PRO A 370 -5.15 23.45 -23.76
CA PRO A 370 -4.31 22.26 -23.61
C PRO A 370 -4.93 20.98 -24.17
N SER A 371 -6.22 20.73 -23.97
CA SER A 371 -6.91 19.58 -24.55
C SER A 371 -6.92 19.61 -26.08
N GLN A 372 -7.10 20.80 -26.70
CA GLN A 372 -7.04 20.93 -28.16
C GLN A 372 -5.64 20.62 -28.69
N TRP A 373 -4.60 21.07 -27.98
CA TRP A 373 -3.22 20.72 -28.31
C TRP A 373 -2.98 19.22 -28.21
N LEU A 374 -3.39 18.60 -27.11
CA LEU A 374 -3.23 17.16 -26.88
C LEU A 374 -3.92 16.35 -27.99
N ARG A 375 -5.14 16.71 -28.39
CA ARG A 375 -5.84 16.06 -29.52
C ARG A 375 -5.16 16.29 -30.87
N ALA A 376 -4.44 17.40 -31.07
CA ALA A 376 -3.72 17.66 -32.32
C ALA A 376 -2.47 16.78 -32.46
N ILE A 377 -1.73 16.58 -31.37
CA ILE A 377 -0.48 15.78 -31.37
C ILE A 377 -0.70 14.28 -31.15
N ALA A 378 -1.80 13.92 -30.48
CA ALA A 378 -2.14 12.55 -30.16
C ALA A 378 -3.62 12.27 -30.51
N PRO A 379 -4.00 12.26 -31.81
CA PRO A 379 -5.42 12.24 -32.23
C PRO A 379 -6.24 11.06 -31.73
N ASP A 380 -5.61 9.90 -31.50
CA ASP A 380 -6.25 8.68 -30.99
C ASP A 380 -5.97 8.51 -29.48
N PRO A 381 -6.97 8.76 -28.60
CA PRO A 381 -6.82 8.56 -27.16
C PRO A 381 -6.47 7.12 -26.79
N PHE A 382 -6.90 6.11 -27.57
CA PHE A 382 -6.63 4.70 -27.25
C PHE A 382 -5.18 4.30 -27.48
N GLN A 383 -4.48 5.01 -28.36
CA GLN A 383 -3.05 4.77 -28.62
C GLN A 383 -2.14 5.58 -27.71
N ALA A 384 -2.56 6.77 -27.32
CA ALA A 384 -1.75 7.68 -26.52
C ALA A 384 -2.11 7.63 -25.03
N GLU A 385 -3.36 7.91 -24.68
CA GLU A 385 -3.78 8.11 -23.28
C GLU A 385 -4.16 6.81 -22.59
N LEU A 386 -4.68 5.81 -23.29
CA LEU A 386 -5.27 4.61 -22.66
C LEU A 386 -4.44 3.34 -22.91
N GLU A 387 -3.11 3.41 -23.04
CA GLU A 387 -2.27 2.24 -23.32
C GLU A 387 -2.65 1.05 -22.40
N ASP A 388 -3.20 -0.01 -23.01
CA ASP A 388 -3.71 -1.22 -22.33
C ASP A 388 -4.82 -1.02 -21.29
N GLN A 389 -5.44 0.16 -21.27
CA GLN A 389 -6.53 0.53 -20.37
C GLN A 389 -7.84 0.66 -21.15
N ILE A 390 -8.93 0.22 -20.55
CA ILE A 390 -10.27 0.38 -21.12
C ILE A 390 -11.24 0.93 -20.06
N PRO A 391 -12.24 1.72 -20.47
CA PRO A 391 -13.29 2.15 -19.56
C PRO A 391 -14.05 0.95 -18.97
N ALA A 392 -14.27 0.96 -17.66
CA ALA A 392 -15.16 0.01 -17.01
C ALA A 392 -16.60 0.16 -17.59
N PRO A 393 -17.36 -0.92 -17.73
CA PRO A 393 -18.72 -0.81 -18.25
C PRO A 393 -19.58 0.03 -17.31
N GLY A 394 -20.33 0.99 -17.88
CA GLY A 394 -21.21 1.89 -17.13
C GLY A 394 -20.54 3.15 -16.58
N THR A 395 -19.22 3.32 -16.70
CA THR A 395 -18.54 4.57 -16.30
C THR A 395 -18.60 5.68 -17.37
N GLN A 396 -19.14 5.37 -18.56
CA GLN A 396 -19.38 6.34 -19.63
C GLN A 396 -20.87 6.69 -19.73
N ILE A 397 -21.27 7.84 -19.18
CA ILE A 397 -22.64 8.36 -19.33
C ILE A 397 -22.55 9.87 -19.58
N GLN A 398 -22.31 10.24 -20.84
CA GLN A 398 -22.38 11.61 -21.37
C GLN A 398 -21.27 12.57 -20.85
N SER A 399 -20.90 13.57 -21.65
CA SER A 399 -20.03 14.72 -21.28
C SER A 399 -18.51 14.52 -21.07
N ASN A 400 -17.88 13.46 -21.60
CA ASN A 400 -16.42 13.19 -21.50
C ASN A 400 -15.89 12.86 -20.09
N LEU A 401 -16.72 12.91 -19.05
CA LEU A 401 -16.36 12.47 -17.70
C LEU A 401 -16.44 10.93 -17.60
N ILE A 402 -15.36 10.29 -17.14
CA ILE A 402 -15.35 8.88 -16.75
C ILE A 402 -15.70 8.83 -15.25
N SER A 403 -16.86 8.29 -14.91
CA SER A 403 -17.28 8.19 -13.50
C SER A 403 -16.51 7.11 -12.75
N PRO A 404 -16.12 7.34 -11.48
CA PRO A 404 -15.49 6.32 -10.65
C PRO A 404 -16.49 5.24 -10.23
N ASN A 405 -15.98 4.08 -9.85
CA ASN A 405 -16.74 3.06 -9.12
C ASN A 405 -15.83 2.36 -8.10
N LEU A 406 -16.40 1.50 -7.26
CA LEU A 406 -15.66 0.86 -6.15
C LEU A 406 -14.54 -0.12 -6.57
N PHE A 407 -14.49 -0.52 -7.85
CA PHE A 407 -13.40 -1.35 -8.41
C PHE A 407 -12.33 -0.50 -9.10
N ALA A 408 -12.71 0.61 -9.74
CA ALA A 408 -11.81 1.51 -10.45
C ALA A 408 -12.17 2.96 -10.12
N TYR A 409 -11.40 3.60 -9.24
CA TYR A 409 -11.65 4.99 -8.84
C TYR A 409 -11.26 6.01 -9.91
N ASN A 410 -10.52 5.60 -10.95
CA ASN A 410 -10.37 6.34 -12.21
C ASN A 410 -11.35 5.87 -13.31
N GLY A 411 -12.21 4.90 -13.03
CA GLY A 411 -13.12 4.28 -13.98
C GLY A 411 -12.45 3.53 -15.14
N LEU A 412 -11.14 3.28 -15.08
CA LEU A 412 -10.35 2.56 -16.08
C LEU A 412 -9.90 1.18 -15.57
N ILE A 413 -9.78 0.24 -16.50
CA ILE A 413 -9.36 -1.12 -16.24
C ILE A 413 -8.17 -1.48 -17.12
N PHE A 414 -7.05 -1.82 -16.50
CA PHE A 414 -5.89 -2.44 -17.14
C PHE A 414 -6.26 -3.82 -17.68
N SER A 415 -6.27 -3.94 -18.99
CA SER A 415 -6.56 -5.16 -19.74
C SER A 415 -5.88 -5.06 -21.11
N PRO A 416 -4.63 -5.53 -21.24
CA PRO A 416 -3.92 -5.56 -22.51
C PRO A 416 -4.66 -6.35 -23.59
N LYS A 417 -4.34 -6.08 -24.86
CA LYS A 417 -4.95 -6.76 -26.02
C LYS A 417 -4.79 -8.27 -25.92
N THR A 418 -5.86 -9.00 -26.22
CA THR A 418 -5.86 -10.47 -26.31
C THR A 418 -5.04 -10.93 -27.52
N ASN A 419 -4.37 -12.08 -27.39
CA ASN A 419 -3.56 -12.70 -28.45
C ASN A 419 -2.37 -11.84 -28.90
N ASN A 420 -1.79 -11.04 -28.01
CA ASN A 420 -0.51 -10.39 -28.22
C ASN A 420 0.62 -11.28 -27.65
N PRO A 421 1.31 -12.09 -28.47
CA PRO A 421 2.33 -13.01 -27.98
C PRO A 421 3.58 -12.30 -27.44
N SER A 422 3.73 -11.00 -27.69
CA SER A 422 4.84 -10.19 -27.18
C SER A 422 4.57 -9.59 -25.81
N ASP A 423 3.33 -9.64 -25.32
CA ASP A 423 2.96 -9.14 -24.00
C ASP A 423 2.58 -10.31 -23.09
N LEU A 424 3.37 -10.51 -22.03
CA LEU A 424 3.14 -11.53 -21.02
C LEU A 424 1.87 -11.31 -20.18
N ALA A 425 1.30 -10.10 -20.21
CA ALA A 425 0.00 -9.77 -19.63
C ALA A 425 -1.17 -9.94 -20.63
N SER A 426 -0.91 -10.41 -21.85
CA SER A 426 -1.96 -10.65 -22.85
C SER A 426 -2.87 -11.80 -22.45
N GLY A 427 -4.18 -11.52 -22.48
CA GLY A 427 -5.23 -12.51 -22.24
C GLY A 427 -6.61 -11.89 -22.49
N PRO A 428 -7.70 -12.61 -22.17
CA PRO A 428 -9.02 -12.00 -22.12
C PRO A 428 -9.07 -10.91 -21.04
N PHE A 429 -10.15 -10.14 -21.04
CA PHE A 429 -10.41 -9.09 -20.07
C PHE A 429 -10.09 -9.53 -18.63
N MET A 430 -9.39 -8.68 -17.88
CA MET A 430 -8.95 -8.91 -16.50
C MET A 430 -7.95 -10.06 -16.27
N PHE A 431 -7.46 -10.73 -17.31
CA PHE A 431 -6.51 -11.85 -17.17
C PHE A 431 -5.30 -11.50 -16.30
N ALA A 432 -4.62 -10.39 -16.60
CA ALA A 432 -3.40 -10.00 -15.89
C ALA A 432 -3.65 -9.70 -14.41
N ASN A 433 -4.68 -8.91 -14.10
CA ASN A 433 -5.06 -8.57 -12.73
C ASN A 433 -5.41 -9.83 -11.93
N ASN A 434 -6.22 -10.73 -12.50
CA ASN A 434 -6.62 -11.98 -11.87
C ASN A 434 -5.44 -12.95 -11.69
N ALA A 435 -4.52 -13.01 -12.65
CA ALA A 435 -3.32 -13.85 -12.57
C ALA A 435 -2.40 -13.39 -11.43
N MET A 436 -2.10 -12.09 -11.37
CA MET A 436 -1.31 -11.50 -10.28
C MET A 436 -1.98 -11.74 -8.92
N SER A 437 -3.30 -11.54 -8.80
CA SER A 437 -4.02 -11.79 -7.54
C SER A 437 -3.97 -13.26 -7.11
N ALA A 438 -4.07 -14.20 -8.06
CA ALA A 438 -3.93 -15.63 -7.75
C ALA A 438 -2.53 -15.95 -7.22
N TRP A 439 -1.48 -15.31 -7.75
CA TRP A 439 -0.11 -15.45 -7.27
C TRP A 439 0.10 -14.80 -5.89
N GLN A 440 -0.35 -13.56 -5.69
CA GLN A 440 -0.25 -12.86 -4.41
C GLN A 440 -0.93 -13.65 -3.27
N ASN A 441 -2.15 -14.15 -3.50
CA ASN A 441 -2.85 -15.01 -2.54
C ASN A 441 -2.20 -16.40 -2.33
N SER A 442 -1.23 -16.78 -3.16
CA SER A 442 -0.44 -18.01 -2.95
C SER A 442 0.79 -17.78 -2.07
N LEU A 443 1.16 -16.52 -1.83
CA LEU A 443 2.29 -16.16 -0.97
C LEU A 443 1.95 -16.41 0.49
N GLN A 444 3.00 -16.73 1.23
CA GLN A 444 2.97 -16.98 2.66
C GLN A 444 4.13 -16.22 3.28
N SER A 445 3.91 -15.65 4.47
CA SER A 445 5.04 -15.13 5.23
C SER A 445 6.01 -16.26 5.52
N PRO A 446 7.32 -16.12 5.22
CA PRO A 446 8.29 -17.05 5.76
C PRO A 446 8.27 -16.99 7.29
N PRO A 447 8.73 -18.05 7.97
CA PRO A 447 8.72 -18.08 9.42
C PRO A 447 9.91 -17.34 10.03
N ASN A 448 9.74 -16.75 11.22
CA ASN A 448 10.80 -16.01 11.91
C ASN A 448 11.89 -16.95 12.46
N LEU A 449 12.97 -17.08 11.69
CA LEU A 449 14.14 -17.93 11.97
C LEU A 449 15.22 -17.25 12.82
N SER A 450 14.93 -16.13 13.49
CA SER A 450 15.90 -15.48 14.39
C SER A 450 16.24 -16.37 15.59
N ARG A 451 17.37 -16.11 16.23
CA ARG A 451 17.74 -16.82 17.46
C ARG A 451 16.80 -16.45 18.60
N GLU A 452 16.47 -15.17 18.67
CA GLU A 452 15.59 -14.55 19.66
C GLU A 452 14.19 -15.19 19.60
N ASN A 453 13.63 -15.38 18.41
CA ASN A 453 12.35 -16.09 18.26
C ASN A 453 12.42 -17.56 18.67
N ARG A 454 13.49 -18.28 18.31
CA ARG A 454 13.69 -19.68 18.76
C ARG A 454 13.77 -19.81 20.27
N GLU A 455 14.46 -18.88 20.93
CA GLU A 455 14.54 -18.84 22.40
C GLU A 455 13.18 -18.55 23.03
N ALA A 456 12.41 -17.61 22.46
CA ALA A 456 11.06 -17.28 22.91
C ALA A 456 10.08 -18.47 22.79
N LEU A 457 10.12 -19.20 21.67
CA LEU A 457 9.35 -20.44 21.51
C LEU A 457 9.78 -21.50 22.54
N ALA A 458 11.09 -21.75 22.67
CA ALA A 458 11.60 -22.80 23.55
C ALA A 458 11.32 -22.56 25.04
N ASN A 459 11.22 -21.31 25.47
CA ASN A 459 10.96 -20.94 26.86
C ASN A 459 9.46 -20.66 27.16
N GLY A 460 8.58 -20.89 26.18
CA GLY A 460 7.13 -20.71 26.32
C GLY A 460 6.65 -19.26 26.29
N SER A 461 7.48 -18.31 25.83
CA SER A 461 7.15 -16.88 25.76
C SER A 461 6.06 -16.59 24.75
N VAL A 462 6.06 -17.29 23.61
CA VAL A 462 5.04 -17.12 22.56
C VAL A 462 3.66 -17.51 23.07
N GLU A 463 3.53 -18.62 23.80
CA GLU A 463 2.25 -19.08 24.36
C GLU A 463 1.75 -18.16 25.47
N ARG A 464 2.65 -17.64 26.31
CA ARG A 464 2.29 -16.60 27.29
C ARG A 464 1.86 -15.32 26.61
N GLY A 465 2.54 -14.94 25.53
CA GLY A 465 2.22 -13.76 24.71
C GLY A 465 0.85 -13.86 24.06
N ALA A 466 0.48 -15.03 23.54
CA ALA A 466 -0.87 -15.31 23.01
C ALA A 466 -1.94 -15.11 24.10
N LYS A 467 -1.66 -15.49 25.35
CA LYS A 467 -2.57 -15.23 26.47
C LYS A 467 -2.67 -13.73 26.78
N VAL A 468 -1.57 -12.99 26.74
CA VAL A 468 -1.59 -11.53 26.90
C VAL A 468 -2.37 -10.86 25.78
N PHE A 469 -2.21 -11.31 24.53
CA PHE A 469 -2.97 -10.82 23.38
C PHE A 469 -4.49 -10.97 23.57
N GLN A 470 -4.91 -12.12 24.10
CA GLN A 470 -6.31 -12.33 24.48
C GLN A 470 -6.74 -11.43 25.64
N ASP A 471 -5.94 -11.35 26.71
CA ASP A 471 -6.27 -10.59 27.93
C ASP A 471 -6.31 -9.08 27.69
N ALA A 472 -5.49 -8.58 26.76
CA ALA A 472 -5.47 -7.19 26.31
C ALA A 472 -6.63 -6.84 25.37
N GLY A 473 -7.47 -7.82 24.99
CA GLY A 473 -8.62 -7.61 24.10
C GLY A 473 -8.24 -7.42 22.64
N CYS A 474 -7.01 -7.72 22.23
CA CYS A 474 -6.55 -7.54 20.84
C CYS A 474 -7.38 -8.37 19.84
N VAL A 475 -7.91 -9.52 20.30
CA VAL A 475 -8.74 -10.44 19.51
C VAL A 475 -10.05 -9.84 18.99
N SER A 476 -10.52 -8.73 19.58
CA SER A 476 -11.77 -8.04 19.21
C SER A 476 -11.73 -7.51 17.77
N CYS A 477 -10.56 -7.03 17.32
CA CYS A 477 -10.30 -6.60 15.94
C CYS A 477 -9.31 -7.53 15.24
N HIS A 478 -8.26 -7.99 15.92
CA HIS A 478 -7.24 -8.86 15.34
C HIS A 478 -7.58 -10.34 15.52
N THR A 479 -8.66 -10.77 14.88
CA THR A 479 -9.21 -12.13 15.03
C THR A 479 -8.40 -13.17 14.22
N PRO A 480 -8.03 -14.34 14.79
CA PRO A 480 -7.38 -15.41 14.05
C PRO A 480 -8.30 -15.98 12.94
N PRO A 481 -7.73 -16.66 11.92
CA PRO A 481 -6.34 -17.08 11.80
C PRO A 481 -5.41 -16.04 11.15
N PHE A 482 -5.95 -14.98 10.56
CA PHE A 482 -5.16 -13.93 9.90
C PHE A 482 -4.93 -12.69 10.76
N PHE A 483 -5.44 -12.71 12.00
CA PHE A 483 -5.34 -11.60 12.96
C PHE A 483 -5.91 -10.29 12.40
N SER A 484 -7.05 -10.41 11.74
CA SER A 484 -7.85 -9.32 11.19
C SER A 484 -9.31 -9.76 11.16
N ASP A 485 -10.21 -8.88 11.59
CA ASP A 485 -11.65 -9.03 11.48
C ASP A 485 -12.18 -8.71 10.06
N ASN A 486 -11.29 -8.26 9.17
CA ASN A 486 -11.59 -7.87 7.80
C ASN A 486 -12.61 -6.73 7.70
N LEU A 487 -12.67 -5.86 8.73
CA LEU A 487 -13.53 -4.69 8.80
C LEU A 487 -12.75 -3.40 8.61
N ILE A 488 -13.48 -2.35 8.22
CA ILE A 488 -13.02 -0.96 8.24
C ILE A 488 -13.66 -0.32 9.46
N HIS A 489 -12.83 0.16 10.36
CA HIS A 489 -13.26 0.84 11.57
C HIS A 489 -13.21 2.36 11.36
N PRO A 490 -14.26 3.11 11.76
CA PRO A 490 -14.28 4.56 11.65
C PRO A 490 -13.09 5.22 12.35
N ILE A 491 -12.57 6.30 11.78
CA ILE A 491 -11.42 7.01 12.35
C ILE A 491 -11.69 7.54 13.76
N ASP A 492 -12.94 7.94 14.04
CA ASP A 492 -13.38 8.43 15.35
C ASP A 492 -13.36 7.34 16.43
N GLU A 493 -13.40 6.06 16.04
CA GLU A 493 -13.27 4.92 16.94
C GLU A 493 -11.80 4.55 17.17
N ILE A 494 -11.02 4.46 16.09
CA ILE A 494 -9.63 4.00 16.14
C ILE A 494 -8.67 5.07 16.68
N GLY A 495 -8.89 6.35 16.37
CA GLY A 495 -8.09 7.47 16.88
C GLY A 495 -6.64 7.52 16.40
N THR A 496 -6.33 6.89 15.27
CA THR A 496 -5.04 7.01 14.57
C THR A 496 -4.93 8.37 13.85
N ASN A 497 -3.80 8.67 13.20
CA ASN A 497 -3.71 9.84 12.30
C ASN A 497 -4.84 9.79 11.25
N SER A 498 -5.53 10.92 11.00
CA SER A 498 -6.73 10.98 10.15
C SER A 498 -6.46 11.34 8.69
N ALA A 499 -5.27 11.81 8.32
CA ALA A 499 -5.01 12.37 7.00
C ALA A 499 -5.25 11.35 5.87
N ARG A 500 -4.86 10.09 6.07
CA ARG A 500 -5.11 9.03 5.08
C ARG A 500 -6.58 8.57 5.05
N ALA A 501 -7.29 8.67 6.18
CA ALA A 501 -8.70 8.30 6.28
C ALA A 501 -9.60 9.16 5.35
N GLU A 502 -9.21 10.41 5.11
CA GLU A 502 -9.94 11.35 4.24
C GLU A 502 -9.82 11.01 2.74
N SER A 503 -8.91 10.11 2.38
CA SER A 503 -8.64 9.78 0.98
C SER A 503 -9.89 9.33 0.25
N ARG A 504 -10.10 9.89 -0.96
CA ARG A 504 -11.22 9.60 -1.87
C ARG A 504 -12.63 9.76 -1.29
N LEU A 505 -12.83 10.35 -0.10
CA LEU A 505 -14.17 10.63 0.44
C LEU A 505 -15.01 11.51 -0.49
N SER A 506 -14.36 12.47 -1.17
CA SER A 506 -14.99 13.37 -2.14
C SER A 506 -15.58 12.62 -3.35
N LEU A 507 -15.09 11.41 -3.65
CA LEU A 507 -15.59 10.61 -4.77
C LEU A 507 -16.94 9.95 -4.48
N ASN A 508 -17.39 9.87 -3.22
CA ASN A 508 -18.59 9.13 -2.84
C ASN A 508 -19.82 9.51 -3.67
N ASN A 509 -20.00 10.80 -3.95
CA ASN A 509 -21.16 11.29 -4.71
C ASN A 509 -21.03 11.12 -6.23
N LEU A 510 -19.87 10.65 -6.69
CA LEU A 510 -19.55 10.42 -8.11
C LEU A 510 -19.58 8.93 -8.47
N LEU A 511 -19.70 8.04 -7.48
CA LEU A 511 -19.68 6.59 -7.68
C LEU A 511 -20.89 6.11 -8.49
N VAL A 512 -20.63 5.33 -9.53
CA VAL A 512 -21.64 4.56 -10.26
C VAL A 512 -21.59 3.08 -9.87
N PRO A 513 -22.68 2.31 -10.08
CA PRO A 513 -22.68 0.88 -9.77
C PRO A 513 -21.56 0.14 -10.49
N THR A 514 -20.77 -0.64 -9.75
CA THR A 514 -19.65 -1.38 -10.33
C THR A 514 -20.12 -2.53 -11.22
N LYS A 515 -19.67 -2.49 -12.47
CA LYS A 515 -19.82 -3.57 -13.44
C LYS A 515 -18.47 -3.94 -14.05
N LEU A 516 -18.36 -5.17 -14.52
CA LEU A 516 -17.20 -5.69 -15.25
C LEU A 516 -17.67 -6.38 -16.53
N TYR A 517 -16.83 -6.44 -17.57
CA TYR A 517 -17.07 -7.38 -18.67
C TYR A 517 -16.82 -8.81 -18.17
N THR A 518 -17.43 -9.81 -18.81
CA THR A 518 -17.15 -11.20 -18.45
C THR A 518 -15.70 -11.59 -18.73
N PHE A 519 -15.11 -12.49 -17.93
CA PHE A 519 -13.67 -12.81 -18.02
C PHE A 519 -13.29 -13.67 -19.24
N ASN A 520 -14.25 -14.05 -20.07
CA ASN A 520 -14.02 -14.67 -21.38
C ASN A 520 -14.02 -13.65 -22.53
N THR A 521 -14.30 -12.37 -22.23
CA THR A 521 -14.38 -11.31 -23.24
C THR A 521 -12.99 -11.01 -23.81
N PRO A 522 -12.80 -11.00 -25.13
CA PRO A 522 -11.53 -10.59 -25.73
C PRO A 522 -11.34 -9.07 -25.64
N VAL A 523 -10.09 -8.63 -25.71
CA VAL A 523 -9.69 -7.22 -25.82
C VAL A 523 -9.04 -7.01 -27.19
N PRO A 524 -9.47 -6.05 -28.03
CA PRO A 524 -10.47 -5.01 -27.76
C PRO A 524 -11.88 -5.52 -27.49
N ILE A 525 -12.62 -4.80 -26.65
CA ILE A 525 -13.96 -5.20 -26.21
C ILE A 525 -14.96 -5.15 -27.37
N PRO A 526 -15.65 -6.27 -27.69
CA PRO A 526 -16.74 -6.27 -28.67
C PRO A 526 -17.91 -5.39 -28.23
N ALA A 527 -18.59 -4.75 -29.19
CA ALA A 527 -19.72 -3.85 -28.89
C ALA A 527 -20.89 -4.53 -28.14
N ASN A 528 -21.03 -5.85 -28.27
CA ASN A 528 -22.05 -6.67 -27.61
C ASN A 528 -21.48 -7.52 -26.46
N ALA A 529 -20.34 -7.11 -25.88
CA ALA A 529 -19.74 -7.82 -24.76
C ALA A 529 -20.71 -7.94 -23.59
N GLU A 530 -20.73 -9.11 -22.96
CA GLU A 530 -21.53 -9.38 -21.78
C GLU A 530 -20.92 -8.69 -20.57
N VAL A 531 -21.78 -8.15 -19.70
CA VAL A 531 -21.38 -7.47 -18.47
C VAL A 531 -21.96 -8.21 -17.27
N ILE A 532 -21.22 -8.17 -16.17
CA ILE A 532 -21.59 -8.74 -14.88
C ILE A 532 -21.56 -7.65 -13.80
N ASP A 533 -22.52 -7.73 -12.89
CA ASP A 533 -22.54 -6.88 -11.70
C ASP A 533 -21.51 -7.41 -10.68
N VAL A 534 -20.80 -6.50 -10.03
CA VAL A 534 -19.88 -6.86 -8.94
C VAL A 534 -20.63 -6.78 -7.61
N PRO A 535 -20.66 -7.85 -6.80
CA PRO A 535 -21.34 -7.83 -5.51
C PRO A 535 -20.72 -6.81 -4.53
N THR A 536 -21.59 -6.04 -3.87
CA THR A 536 -21.22 -5.09 -2.80
C THR A 536 -21.90 -5.40 -1.45
N GLU A 537 -22.72 -6.46 -1.41
CA GLU A 537 -23.46 -6.85 -0.21
C GLU A 537 -22.50 -7.19 0.94
N GLY A 538 -22.80 -6.65 2.13
CA GLY A 538 -21.95 -6.76 3.30
C GLY A 538 -20.80 -5.75 3.35
N ILE A 539 -20.39 -5.18 2.21
CA ILE A 539 -19.24 -4.26 2.08
C ILE A 539 -19.71 -2.80 2.10
N SER A 540 -20.74 -2.46 1.30
CA SER A 540 -21.31 -1.12 1.22
C SER A 540 -22.81 -1.12 1.56
N GLU A 541 -23.38 0.03 1.90
CA GLU A 541 -24.83 0.17 2.11
C GLU A 541 -25.61 0.10 0.79
N SER A 542 -25.02 0.60 -0.29
CA SER A 542 -25.53 0.51 -1.66
C SER A 542 -24.40 0.30 -2.67
N PRO A 543 -24.70 -0.07 -3.92
CA PRO A 543 -23.70 -0.20 -4.99
C PRO A 543 -22.97 1.11 -5.37
N THR A 544 -23.41 2.26 -4.86
CA THR A 544 -22.90 3.61 -5.19
C THR A 544 -22.43 4.38 -3.96
N THR A 545 -22.11 3.67 -2.88
CA THR A 545 -21.58 4.27 -1.64
C THR A 545 -20.26 3.62 -1.29
N LEU A 546 -19.34 4.40 -0.71
CA LEU A 546 -18.10 3.88 -0.17
C LEU A 546 -18.34 2.73 0.84
N PRO A 547 -17.34 1.85 1.05
CA PRO A 547 -17.40 0.80 2.06
C PRO A 547 -17.85 1.29 3.45
N LYS A 548 -18.59 0.43 4.15
CA LYS A 548 -19.01 0.68 5.53
C LYS A 548 -17.79 0.95 6.41
N GLY A 549 -17.92 1.94 7.30
CA GLY A 549 -16.82 2.39 8.16
C GLY A 549 -16.07 3.62 7.64
N LEU A 550 -16.17 3.95 6.34
CA LEU A 550 -15.50 5.12 5.78
C LEU A 550 -16.30 6.42 5.88
N LEU A 551 -17.63 6.38 5.93
CA LEU A 551 -18.42 7.61 6.02
C LEU A 551 -18.77 7.93 7.49
N PRO A 552 -18.78 9.23 7.88
CA PRO A 552 -18.50 10.41 7.04
C PRO A 552 -17.03 10.85 7.01
N ASN A 553 -16.18 10.39 7.94
CA ASN A 553 -14.88 11.00 8.25
C ASN A 553 -13.67 10.15 7.84
N GLY A 554 -13.89 9.02 7.19
CA GLY A 554 -12.87 8.02 6.90
C GLY A 554 -12.78 6.92 7.95
N GLY A 555 -11.92 5.95 7.67
CA GLY A 555 -11.66 4.81 8.53
C GLY A 555 -10.44 4.03 8.07
N TYR A 556 -10.05 3.03 8.86
CA TYR A 556 -8.95 2.15 8.54
C TYR A 556 -9.35 0.69 8.63
N ASN A 557 -8.84 -0.13 7.72
CA ASN A 557 -8.92 -1.57 7.85
C ASN A 557 -8.19 -2.04 9.12
N THR A 558 -8.57 -3.18 9.67
CA THR A 558 -7.68 -3.90 10.58
C THR A 558 -6.65 -4.68 9.77
N PRO A 559 -5.36 -4.30 9.77
CA PRO A 559 -4.36 -5.02 9.01
C PRO A 559 -4.09 -6.41 9.61
N SER A 560 -3.68 -7.35 8.77
CA SER A 560 -3.13 -8.63 9.22
C SER A 560 -1.91 -8.41 10.09
N LEU A 561 -1.77 -9.23 11.15
CA LEU A 561 -0.57 -9.28 11.97
C LEU A 561 0.41 -10.39 11.55
N ILE A 562 0.11 -11.13 10.47
CA ILE A 562 1.03 -12.13 9.92
C ILE A 562 2.23 -11.43 9.28
N GLY A 563 3.45 -11.86 9.64
CA GLY A 563 4.68 -11.38 9.02
C GLY A 563 5.22 -10.07 9.60
N LEU A 564 4.73 -9.61 10.76
CA LEU A 564 5.17 -8.35 11.39
C LEU A 564 6.69 -8.25 11.61
N TYR A 565 7.39 -9.37 11.69
CA TYR A 565 8.85 -9.38 11.85
C TYR A 565 9.59 -8.88 10.58
N LEU A 566 8.94 -8.85 9.42
CA LEU A 566 9.46 -8.42 8.12
C LEU A 566 8.99 -7.04 7.68
N THR A 567 7.94 -6.49 8.31
CA THR A 567 7.20 -5.34 7.76
C THR A 567 7.34 -4.06 8.55
N ALA A 568 8.24 -4.01 9.54
CA ALA A 568 8.52 -2.76 10.26
C ALA A 568 8.98 -1.65 9.26
N PRO A 569 8.65 -0.37 9.51
CA PRO A 569 7.91 0.17 10.65
C PRO A 569 6.41 -0.12 10.63
N TYR A 570 5.68 0.29 11.68
CA TYR A 570 4.25 -0.07 11.86
C TYR A 570 3.31 1.13 11.75
N LEU A 571 2.02 0.81 11.63
CA LEU A 571 0.91 1.68 11.19
C LEU A 571 0.90 1.92 9.68
N HIS A 572 -0.21 2.47 9.17
CA HIS A 572 -0.39 2.73 7.74
C HIS A 572 0.65 3.68 7.13
N ASP A 573 1.15 4.61 7.95
CA ASP A 573 2.12 5.65 7.62
C ASP A 573 3.56 5.22 7.93
N GLY A 574 3.77 4.03 8.50
CA GLY A 574 5.06 3.61 9.05
C GLY A 574 5.56 4.51 10.20
N GLY A 575 4.67 5.30 10.82
CA GLY A 575 5.02 6.33 11.80
C GLY A 575 5.62 5.78 13.09
N VAL A 576 5.37 4.50 13.42
CA VAL A 576 5.95 3.85 14.59
C VAL A 576 7.20 3.06 14.21
N ALA A 577 8.34 3.70 14.41
CA ALA A 577 9.65 3.11 14.17
C ALA A 577 10.62 3.46 15.30
N VAL A 578 11.44 2.47 15.68
CA VAL A 578 12.47 2.60 16.71
C VAL A 578 13.68 1.77 16.30
N GLY A 579 14.87 2.36 16.35
CA GLY A 579 16.11 1.65 16.05
C GLY A 579 16.54 0.69 17.16
N LYS A 580 17.41 -0.27 16.81
CA LYS A 580 17.85 -1.35 17.71
C LYS A 580 18.54 -0.87 19.00
N ASP A 581 19.25 0.26 18.96
CA ASP A 581 20.03 0.76 20.11
C ASP A 581 19.29 1.85 20.91
N ALA A 582 18.04 2.17 20.55
CA ALA A 582 17.22 3.15 21.27
C ALA A 582 16.85 2.69 22.69
N LEU A 583 16.81 1.38 22.91
CA LEU A 583 16.33 0.75 24.13
C LEU A 583 17.33 -0.28 24.65
N LYS A 584 17.52 -0.31 25.97
CA LYS A 584 18.17 -1.43 26.66
C LYS A 584 17.11 -2.23 27.41
N ILE A 585 16.87 -3.46 26.97
CA ILE A 585 15.90 -4.37 27.59
C ILE A 585 16.60 -5.20 28.69
N ASN A 586 15.99 -5.24 29.88
CA ASN A 586 16.43 -6.03 31.02
C ASN A 586 15.78 -7.43 31.00
N ASN A 587 16.30 -8.35 31.82
CA ASN A 587 15.82 -9.74 31.86
C ASN A 587 14.34 -9.88 32.29
N ASP A 588 13.81 -8.93 33.05
CA ASP A 588 12.41 -8.89 33.46
C ASP A 588 11.48 -8.21 32.43
N GLY A 589 12.04 -7.86 31.26
CA GLY A 589 11.35 -7.15 30.18
C GLY A 589 11.30 -5.63 30.37
N SER A 590 11.65 -5.11 31.56
CA SER A 590 11.73 -3.66 31.76
C SER A 590 12.78 -3.05 30.85
N TYR A 591 12.63 -1.77 30.51
CA TYR A 591 13.53 -1.11 29.59
C TYR A 591 14.06 0.20 30.15
N ALA A 592 15.25 0.57 29.67
CA ALA A 592 15.77 1.93 29.79
C ALA A 592 15.84 2.57 28.41
N ILE A 593 15.31 3.78 28.30
CA ILE A 593 15.53 4.64 27.13
C ILE A 593 17.00 5.03 27.13
N VAL A 594 17.70 4.73 26.04
CA VAL A 594 19.09 5.13 25.85
C VAL A 594 19.09 6.59 25.41
N ASP A 595 20.00 7.40 25.99
CA ASP A 595 20.15 8.80 25.61
C ASP A 595 20.38 8.89 24.09
N PRO A 596 19.49 9.57 23.33
CA PRO A 596 19.61 9.71 21.87
C PRO A 596 20.96 10.25 21.41
N ALA A 597 21.68 11.03 22.24
CA ALA A 597 23.02 11.54 21.90
C ALA A 597 24.11 10.47 21.97
N THR A 598 23.86 9.35 22.66
CA THR A 598 24.84 8.28 22.91
C THR A 598 24.64 7.05 22.03
N THR A 599 23.52 6.95 21.33
CA THR A 599 23.27 5.86 20.37
C THR A 599 24.17 6.02 19.13
N ASN A 600 24.46 4.92 18.44
CA ASN A 600 25.23 4.97 17.20
C ASN A 600 24.46 4.29 16.04
N PRO A 601 23.93 5.06 15.07
CA PRO A 601 23.97 6.53 15.00
C PRO A 601 23.04 7.17 16.06
N PRO A 602 23.21 8.48 16.36
CA PRO A 602 22.40 9.17 17.36
C PRO A 602 20.94 9.31 16.89
N ASN A 603 20.01 9.54 17.83
CA ASN A 603 18.57 9.71 17.58
C ASN A 603 17.91 8.57 16.79
N GLN A 604 17.57 7.48 17.48
CA GLN A 604 16.93 6.30 16.90
C GLN A 604 15.41 6.24 17.10
N TRP A 605 14.75 7.38 17.34
CA TRP A 605 13.30 7.50 17.62
C TRP A 605 12.53 8.15 16.46
N GLY A 606 11.26 7.79 16.29
CA GLY A 606 10.45 8.23 15.13
C GLY A 606 10.81 7.42 13.87
N LEU A 607 10.20 7.68 12.71
CA LEU A 607 10.15 6.85 11.49
C LEU A 607 11.46 6.20 10.97
N THR A 608 12.62 6.64 11.45
CA THR A 608 13.69 5.81 12.05
C THR A 608 14.82 6.77 12.38
N GLY A 609 14.53 7.68 13.31
CA GLY A 609 15.33 8.88 13.57
C GLY A 609 15.01 10.08 12.66
N THR A 610 14.06 9.91 11.71
CA THR A 610 13.35 10.95 10.92
C THR A 610 14.26 11.96 10.19
N LEU A 611 14.91 11.75 9.05
CA LEU A 611 15.08 10.70 8.04
C LEU A 611 16.56 10.77 7.61
N ALA A 612 17.19 9.65 7.24
CA ALA A 612 18.60 9.46 6.82
C ALA A 612 19.55 10.67 7.00
N ARG A 613 20.44 10.60 8.01
CA ARG A 613 21.39 11.67 8.31
C ARG A 613 22.22 12.02 7.09
N PHE A 614 22.06 13.24 6.60
CA PHE A 614 23.01 13.97 5.77
C PHE A 614 24.26 14.25 6.61
N ASP A 615 24.99 13.20 6.99
CA ASP A 615 26.27 13.38 7.64
C ASP A 615 27.21 13.98 6.58
N GLU A 616 27.54 15.26 6.75
CA GLU A 616 28.65 15.86 6.02
C GLU A 616 29.94 15.15 6.44
N THR A 617 30.59 14.51 5.48
CA THR A 617 31.93 13.98 5.65
C THR A 617 32.92 15.15 5.83
N PRO A 618 34.13 14.91 6.36
CA PRO A 618 35.13 15.98 6.56
C PRO A 618 35.52 16.76 5.30
N ASN A 619 35.21 16.24 4.11
CA ASN A 619 35.42 16.87 2.80
C ASN A 619 34.14 17.51 2.21
N GLY A 620 33.06 17.66 2.98
CA GLY A 620 31.82 18.32 2.56
C GLY A 620 30.91 17.49 1.66
N GLN A 621 31.08 16.15 1.61
CA GLN A 621 30.18 15.26 0.87
C GLN A 621 29.07 14.75 1.80
N LEU A 622 27.93 14.40 1.23
CA LEU A 622 26.83 13.82 1.98
C LEU A 622 26.94 12.29 1.95
N ASP A 623 27.02 11.66 3.12
CA ASP A 623 26.94 10.21 3.27
C ASP A 623 25.66 9.80 4.00
N ILE A 624 24.61 9.58 3.21
CA ILE A 624 23.30 9.14 3.71
C ILE A 624 23.20 7.61 3.83
N SER A 625 24.29 6.85 3.59
CA SER A 625 24.29 5.38 3.68
C SER A 625 24.17 4.85 5.12
N LYS A 626 24.37 5.69 6.14
CA LYS A 626 24.28 5.34 7.57
C LYS A 626 22.85 5.36 8.13
N ARG A 627 21.86 5.04 7.30
CA ARG A 627 20.45 5.01 7.70
C ARG A 627 20.22 4.06 8.87
N ILE A 628 19.31 4.42 9.77
CA ILE A 628 18.83 3.57 10.85
C ILE A 628 17.68 2.73 10.30
N LEU A 629 17.83 1.42 10.35
CA LEU A 629 16.72 0.50 10.06
C LEU A 629 15.85 0.32 11.31
N PRO A 630 14.53 0.16 11.14
CA PRO A 630 13.64 -0.09 12.26
C PRO A 630 13.94 -1.47 12.84
N ASP A 631 13.96 -1.56 14.17
CA ASP A 631 13.96 -2.84 14.84
C ASP A 631 12.51 -3.24 15.13
N SER A 632 12.08 -4.38 14.58
CA SER A 632 10.70 -4.87 14.70
C SER A 632 10.26 -5.01 16.16
N ALA A 633 11.12 -5.52 17.04
CA ALA A 633 10.77 -5.71 18.45
C ALA A 633 10.63 -4.37 19.20
N ASN A 634 11.56 -3.45 19.01
CA ASN A 634 11.51 -2.13 19.64
C ASN A 634 10.35 -1.28 19.09
N SER A 635 10.07 -1.38 17.80
CA SER A 635 8.96 -0.65 17.16
C SER A 635 7.61 -1.17 17.64
N LEU A 636 7.42 -2.50 17.77
CA LEU A 636 6.21 -3.07 18.39
C LEU A 636 6.07 -2.68 19.87
N ARG A 637 7.19 -2.69 20.61
CA ARG A 637 7.19 -2.25 22.00
C ARG A 637 6.77 -0.79 22.13
N ALA A 638 7.24 0.08 21.23
CA ALA A 638 6.81 1.46 21.19
C ALA A 638 5.36 1.63 20.74
N LEU A 639 4.84 0.77 19.87
CA LEU A 639 3.42 0.77 19.50
C LEU A 639 2.52 0.46 20.71
N LEU A 640 2.92 -0.53 21.51
CA LEU A 640 2.16 -1.08 22.64
C LEU A 640 2.34 -0.31 23.96
N ASP A 641 3.36 0.53 24.09
CA ASP A 641 3.68 1.26 25.31
C ASP A 641 3.40 2.76 25.17
N ARG A 642 2.54 3.32 26.03
CA ARG A 642 2.14 4.73 25.92
C ARG A 642 3.30 5.70 26.08
N GLN A 643 4.25 5.40 26.96
CA GLN A 643 5.40 6.27 27.18
C GLN A 643 6.28 6.27 25.94
N LEU A 644 6.63 5.08 25.43
CA LEU A 644 7.49 4.96 24.26
C LEU A 644 6.82 5.51 22.98
N ARG A 645 5.51 5.31 22.79
CA ARG A 645 4.79 5.92 21.66
C ARG A 645 4.81 7.44 21.72
N GLY A 646 4.72 8.02 22.92
CA GLY A 646 4.86 9.46 23.11
C GLY A 646 6.21 10.00 22.63
N TRP A 647 7.31 9.27 22.85
CA TRP A 647 8.63 9.63 22.33
C TRP A 647 8.70 9.56 20.79
N VAL A 648 8.10 8.53 20.20
CA VAL A 648 8.00 8.39 18.74
C VAL A 648 7.24 9.57 18.13
N ILE A 649 6.05 9.89 18.67
CA ILE A 649 5.21 11.00 18.17
C ILE A 649 5.96 12.33 18.28
N GLN A 650 6.58 12.60 19.43
CA GLN A 650 7.36 13.82 19.64
C GLN A 650 8.53 13.93 18.65
N ALA A 651 9.23 12.81 18.38
CA ALA A 651 10.33 12.79 17.43
C ALA A 651 9.85 13.07 15.99
N ASN A 652 8.72 12.47 15.57
CA ASN A 652 8.14 12.69 14.26
C ASN A 652 7.64 14.13 14.08
N GLU A 653 6.91 14.68 15.06
CA GLU A 653 6.39 16.06 15.02
C GLU A 653 7.50 17.12 14.99
N ALA A 654 8.67 16.81 15.56
CA ALA A 654 9.84 17.69 15.49
C ALA A 654 10.44 17.79 14.08
N ASN A 655 10.16 16.84 13.18
CA ASN A 655 10.62 16.85 11.79
C ASN A 655 9.60 17.57 10.88
N LEU A 656 10.05 18.62 10.17
CA LEU A 656 9.18 19.39 9.27
C LEU A 656 8.64 18.54 8.10
N GLY A 657 9.47 17.69 7.50
CA GLY A 657 9.09 16.88 6.34
C GLY A 657 8.01 15.84 6.66
N LEU A 658 8.09 15.24 7.86
CA LEU A 658 7.05 14.33 8.33
C LEU A 658 5.74 15.04 8.67
N ARG A 659 5.79 16.25 9.24
CA ARG A 659 4.58 17.07 9.45
C ARG A 659 3.89 17.44 8.15
N ILE A 660 4.67 17.83 7.14
CA ILE A 660 4.20 18.11 5.77
C ILE A 660 3.50 16.87 5.20
N SER A 661 4.10 15.69 5.39
CA SER A 661 3.55 14.41 4.90
C SER A 661 2.44 13.82 5.79
N ASN A 662 2.02 14.51 6.85
CA ASN A 662 1.09 14.03 7.88
C ASN A 662 1.46 12.68 8.53
N LEU A 663 2.75 12.44 8.78
CA LEU A 663 3.26 11.21 9.39
C LEU A 663 3.71 11.50 10.83
N ASP A 664 3.06 10.89 11.82
CA ASP A 664 3.38 11.16 13.23
C ASP A 664 3.41 9.94 14.15
N GLY A 665 2.95 8.77 13.70
CA GLY A 665 2.97 7.56 14.52
C GLY A 665 1.86 7.50 15.58
N ARG A 666 0.82 8.34 15.48
CA ARG A 666 -0.42 8.17 16.24
C ARG A 666 -1.14 6.91 15.77
N GLY A 667 -1.27 5.93 16.65
CA GLY A 667 -2.09 4.72 16.46
C GLY A 667 -3.23 4.61 17.48
N HIS A 668 -3.93 3.48 17.49
CA HIS A 668 -5.05 3.25 18.42
C HIS A 668 -4.62 3.20 19.89
N ASN A 669 -5.49 3.57 20.85
CA ASN A 669 -5.13 3.68 22.27
C ASN A 669 -5.17 2.37 23.08
N PHE A 670 -5.03 1.21 22.41
CA PHE A 670 -4.86 -0.10 23.04
C PHE A 670 -3.40 -0.33 23.41
N TYR A 671 -3.09 -0.15 24.70
CA TYR A 671 -1.74 -0.28 25.25
C TYR A 671 -1.61 -1.53 26.11
N VAL A 672 -0.40 -2.10 26.15
CA VAL A 672 -0.01 -3.21 27.01
C VAL A 672 1.20 -2.73 27.81
N ASP A 673 0.93 -2.02 28.90
CA ASP A 673 1.93 -1.37 29.76
C ASP A 673 1.53 -1.41 31.25
N PRO A 674 2.40 -1.02 32.20
CA PRO A 674 2.04 -1.04 33.62
C PRO A 674 0.84 -0.18 34.01
N SER A 675 0.51 0.86 33.22
CA SER A 675 -0.65 1.72 33.48
C SER A 675 -1.99 1.03 33.19
N THR A 676 -1.95 0.00 32.34
CA THR A 676 -3.10 -0.83 31.96
C THR A 676 -3.13 -2.17 32.70
N GLY A 677 -2.21 -2.39 33.65
CA GLY A 677 -2.16 -3.57 34.52
C GLY A 677 -1.30 -4.72 33.99
N PHE A 678 -0.57 -4.53 32.90
CA PHE A 678 0.35 -5.52 32.35
C PHE A 678 1.80 -5.28 32.83
N SER A 679 2.52 -6.33 33.18
CA SER A 679 3.94 -6.23 33.49
C SER A 679 4.79 -6.07 32.23
N TYR A 680 6.02 -5.57 32.38
CA TYR A 680 6.98 -5.52 31.27
C TYR A 680 7.33 -6.91 30.71
N SER A 681 7.29 -7.95 31.54
CA SER A 681 7.47 -9.32 31.07
C SER A 681 6.30 -9.78 30.20
N GLN A 682 5.05 -9.43 30.56
CA GLN A 682 3.87 -9.72 29.74
C GLN A 682 3.90 -8.98 28.41
N GLN A 683 4.33 -7.71 28.40
CA GLN A 683 4.54 -6.96 27.17
C GLN A 683 5.62 -7.62 26.30
N SER A 684 6.72 -8.08 26.89
CA SER A 684 7.79 -8.77 26.16
C SER A 684 7.32 -10.11 25.58
N ASP A 685 6.55 -10.88 26.33
CA ASP A 685 5.90 -12.11 25.85
C ASP A 685 4.95 -11.80 24.67
N LEU A 686 4.15 -10.74 24.75
CA LEU A 686 3.29 -10.29 23.65
C LEU A 686 4.07 -9.90 22.39
N VAL A 687 5.15 -9.12 22.52
CA VAL A 687 6.01 -8.76 21.39
C VAL A 687 6.60 -10.02 20.74
N ASN A 688 7.05 -10.99 21.54
CA ASN A 688 7.55 -12.26 21.01
C ASN A 688 6.46 -13.05 20.26
N PHE A 689 5.23 -13.09 20.78
CA PHE A 689 4.09 -13.68 20.09
C PHE A 689 3.84 -13.01 18.73
N LEU A 690 3.75 -11.67 18.69
CA LEU A 690 3.54 -10.92 17.46
C LEU A 690 4.66 -11.13 16.42
N LEU A 691 5.91 -11.23 16.85
CA LEU A 691 7.05 -11.52 15.97
C LEU A 691 7.14 -12.99 15.54
N ALA A 692 6.42 -13.89 16.22
CA ALA A 692 6.28 -15.29 15.86
C ALA A 692 5.09 -15.54 14.91
N LEU A 693 4.23 -14.55 14.67
CA LEU A 693 3.09 -14.70 13.78
C LEU A 693 3.55 -14.85 12.33
N ASP A 694 3.45 -16.08 11.85
CA ASP A 694 3.51 -16.49 10.46
C ASP A 694 2.28 -17.37 10.14
N GLU A 695 2.33 -18.18 9.09
CA GLU A 695 1.22 -19.08 8.72
C GLU A 695 1.05 -20.29 9.64
N ASP A 696 2.02 -20.62 10.51
CA ASP A 696 1.97 -21.71 11.49
C ASP A 696 2.75 -21.33 12.77
N PRO A 697 2.21 -20.41 13.59
CA PRO A 697 2.94 -19.82 14.72
C PRO A 697 3.42 -20.82 15.79
N ALA A 698 2.83 -22.03 15.82
CA ALA A 698 3.17 -23.09 16.76
C ALA A 698 4.29 -24.03 16.29
N HIS A 699 4.73 -23.97 15.03
CA HIS A 699 5.57 -25.01 14.44
C HIS A 699 6.99 -24.55 14.10
N PHE A 700 8.00 -25.35 14.49
CA PHE A 700 9.36 -25.21 13.93
C PHE A 700 10.17 -26.53 13.79
N TRP A 701 10.31 -27.05 12.56
CA TRP A 701 11.43 -27.88 12.05
C TRP A 701 11.50 -27.82 10.50
N PRO A 702 12.68 -27.89 9.83
CA PRO A 702 12.80 -27.70 8.39
C PRO A 702 12.00 -28.69 7.53
N ARG A 703 11.40 -28.16 6.43
CA ARG A 703 10.89 -28.90 5.26
C ARG A 703 11.97 -29.66 4.46
N SER A 704 13.09 -30.04 5.08
CA SER A 704 14.10 -30.95 4.49
C SER A 704 14.13 -32.34 5.16
N ALA A 705 13.08 -32.70 5.91
CA ALA A 705 12.99 -33.99 6.62
C ALA A 705 11.71 -34.78 6.30
N ARG A 706 11.02 -34.49 5.19
CA ARG A 706 9.81 -35.23 4.76
C ARG A 706 9.72 -35.50 3.25
N GLU A 707 10.84 -35.49 2.54
CA GLU A 707 10.99 -36.15 1.24
C GLU A 707 12.28 -36.97 1.21
#